data_AF-A0A7J6WD28-F1
#
_entry.id   AF-A0A7J6WD28-F1
#
_cell.length_a   1.000
_cell.length_b   1.000
_cell.length_c   1.000
_cell.angle_alpha   90.00
_cell.angle_beta   90.00
_cell.angle_gamma   90.00
#
_symmetry.space_group_name_H-M   'P 1'
#
loop_
_entity.id
_entity.type
_entity.pdbx_description
1 polymer ?
#
loop_
_entity_poly.entity_id
_entity_poly.type
_entity_poly.pdbx_seq_one_letter_code
_entity_poly.pdbx_strand_id
1 'polypeptide(L)'
;MSRLKQFLNVSTLCFLFAGQMMWELVHSSWILHVSCNKRKVAHIAVLLSSVLHCSLFCDEGMHETTENTQGPLKWFIEKVIDESTRSPRTIRLSALHLTGLWLLYPRTIVHYIKELKLLSLYGSVAFDEDFEAELAESHDARTEVSLLATNSNNELTEAFMNTELYARVSVSVLFYGLADLADKIGSTEESEDCYYALHAGKAFLLELLDSVVNDNDLAKELYKKYSAIHRRKVRAWQMICTLSRYVDEDIVQQVTSSLHICLYRNNLPSVRQYLEIFAIQIYLKFPSLVEEQLGPILRDYNMRPQALSSYVFIAANVILHATEEVTRFKHLNELLPPIFPLLTSHHHSLRGFTQLLVYQVLFKMLPSLDCNGSDILPLEKKCLRDLKYYLEKNYDCMRLRASMEGFLDAFDPMTSATPTGIFTARDEGVDFECVPTSLMEQLNLFLNEVREELRRSMAKDVVIINSESLATEENCKDMATSPKKSGEGLSCEVPRDLSLDFQKKITFSKHEKQHNDGASLSGSKELCNSLAEMEKEDLLLNEMVQSRNLTMEKMKASRQDLILVASLLDRIPNLAGLARTCEVFKASGLAVADAKIVNDKQFQLISVTAEKWVPIIEVPVSCMKVFLKNKKQEGFSILGLEQTANSVPLDQYAFPKKTVLVLGREKEGIPVDIIHILDACIEIPQLGVVRSLNVHVSGAIAVWEYTRQQRWQQS
;
A
#
# COMPACT_ATOMS: atom_id res chain seq x y z
N MET A 1 -0.08 -40.25 -22.95
CA MET A 1 -0.76 -40.22 -21.63
C MET A 1 -1.22 -41.60 -21.16
N SER A 2 -2.21 -42.27 -21.76
CA SER A 2 -2.81 -43.49 -21.17
C SER A 2 -1.82 -44.63 -20.81
N ARG A 3 -0.77 -44.83 -21.62
CA ARG A 3 0.30 -45.81 -21.34
C ARG A 3 1.24 -45.44 -20.16
N LEU A 4 1.31 -44.16 -19.76
CA LEU A 4 2.15 -43.71 -18.64
C LEU A 4 1.57 -44.21 -17.29
N LYS A 5 0.25 -44.14 -17.13
CA LYS A 5 -0.46 -44.61 -15.92
C LYS A 5 -0.31 -46.13 -15.68
N GLN A 6 0.04 -46.92 -16.69
CA GLN A 6 0.33 -48.35 -16.53
C GLN A 6 1.79 -48.65 -16.13
N PHE A 7 2.74 -47.73 -16.36
CA PHE A 7 4.17 -47.99 -16.14
C PHE A 7 4.65 -47.63 -14.73
N LEU A 8 4.00 -46.68 -14.05
CA LEU A 8 4.35 -46.21 -12.70
C LEU A 8 4.06 -47.23 -11.57
N ASN A 9 3.60 -48.44 -11.90
CA ASN A 9 3.07 -49.41 -10.94
C ASN A 9 3.97 -50.65 -10.74
N VAL A 10 5.27 -50.57 -11.08
CA VAL A 10 6.19 -51.72 -11.15
C VAL A 10 7.45 -51.53 -10.28
N SER A 11 7.36 -52.04 -9.04
CA SER A 11 8.43 -52.53 -8.17
C SER A 11 9.83 -51.87 -8.20
N THR A 12 10.08 -50.97 -7.24
CA THR A 12 11.17 -50.96 -6.24
C THR A 12 12.66 -51.21 -6.60
N LEU A 13 13.05 -51.49 -7.85
CA LEU A 13 14.45 -51.71 -8.25
C LEU A 13 15.01 -50.60 -9.15
N CYS A 14 14.25 -49.51 -9.36
CA CYS A 14 14.42 -48.62 -10.50
C CYS A 14 14.90 -47.19 -10.15
N PHE A 15 15.22 -46.88 -8.89
CA PHE A 15 15.39 -45.50 -8.40
C PHE A 15 16.33 -44.60 -9.23
N LEU A 16 17.54 -45.06 -9.58
CA LEU A 16 18.49 -44.29 -10.40
C LEU A 16 17.99 -44.04 -11.83
N PHE A 17 17.32 -45.02 -12.45
CA PHE A 17 16.72 -44.84 -13.77
C PHE A 17 15.47 -43.94 -13.71
N ALA A 18 14.67 -44.05 -12.64
CA ALA A 18 13.48 -43.23 -12.43
C ALA A 18 13.82 -41.74 -12.32
N GLY A 19 14.87 -41.37 -11.59
CA GLY A 19 15.32 -39.97 -11.48
C GLY A 19 15.67 -39.35 -12.84
N GLN A 20 16.47 -40.03 -13.66
CA GLN A 20 16.86 -39.53 -14.98
C GLN A 20 15.68 -39.51 -15.98
N MET A 21 14.81 -40.53 -15.96
CA MET A 21 13.58 -40.52 -16.77
C MET A 21 12.59 -39.43 -16.34
N MET A 22 12.54 -39.09 -15.04
CA MET A 22 11.74 -37.97 -14.54
C MET A 22 12.28 -36.62 -14.98
N TRP A 23 13.61 -36.43 -15.03
CA TRP A 23 14.22 -35.25 -15.65
C TRP A 23 13.84 -35.09 -17.13
N GLU A 24 13.94 -36.17 -17.92
CA GLU A 24 13.53 -36.16 -19.33
C GLU A 24 12.03 -35.84 -19.50
N LEU A 25 11.17 -36.43 -18.66
CA LEU A 25 9.73 -36.17 -18.67
C LEU A 25 9.41 -34.71 -18.28
N VAL A 26 10.03 -34.19 -17.22
CA VAL A 26 9.87 -32.83 -16.72
C VAL A 26 10.31 -31.81 -17.78
N HIS A 27 11.50 -31.95 -18.33
CA HIS A 27 12.01 -31.04 -19.36
C HIS A 27 11.18 -31.11 -20.64
N SER A 28 10.82 -32.30 -21.12
CA SER A 28 9.97 -32.45 -22.32
C SER A 28 8.60 -31.82 -22.14
N SER A 29 7.99 -32.00 -20.96
CA SER A 29 6.67 -31.43 -20.64
C SER A 29 6.74 -29.91 -20.46
N TRP A 30 7.84 -29.38 -19.92
CA TRP A 30 8.09 -27.94 -19.83
C TRP A 30 8.31 -27.30 -21.22
N ILE A 31 9.13 -27.92 -22.09
CA ILE A 31 9.35 -27.46 -23.46
C ILE A 31 8.03 -27.43 -24.24
N LEU A 32 7.20 -28.47 -24.09
CA LEU A 32 5.86 -28.51 -24.68
C LEU A 32 4.97 -27.37 -24.16
N HIS A 33 4.96 -27.12 -22.84
CA HIS A 33 4.21 -26.04 -22.22
C HIS A 33 4.61 -24.65 -22.76
N VAL A 34 5.91 -24.36 -22.81
CA VAL A 34 6.45 -23.09 -23.33
C VAL A 34 6.13 -22.91 -24.81
N SER A 35 6.09 -24.00 -25.58
CA SER A 35 5.77 -23.99 -27.03
C SER A 35 4.29 -23.75 -27.35
N CYS A 36 3.38 -23.79 -26.36
CA CYS A 36 1.95 -23.65 -26.58
C CYS A 36 1.50 -22.17 -26.64
N ASN A 37 1.39 -21.63 -27.86
CA ASN A 37 0.90 -20.26 -28.15
C ASN A 37 -0.51 -19.91 -27.60
N LYS A 38 -1.29 -20.87 -27.08
CA LYS A 38 -2.56 -20.62 -26.37
C LYS A 38 -2.60 -21.38 -25.04
N ARG A 39 -2.40 -20.67 -23.93
CA ARG A 39 -2.29 -21.20 -22.56
C ARG A 39 -3.65 -21.47 -21.91
N LYS A 40 -4.33 -22.55 -22.31
CA LYS A 40 -5.63 -22.98 -21.75
C LYS A 40 -5.51 -23.65 -20.37
N VAL A 41 -6.56 -23.54 -19.53
CA VAL A 41 -6.64 -24.18 -18.18
C VAL A 41 -6.31 -25.67 -18.29
N ALA A 42 -7.03 -26.40 -19.14
CA ALA A 42 -6.89 -27.86 -19.24
C ALA A 42 -5.46 -28.30 -19.55
N HIS A 43 -4.70 -27.52 -20.34
CA HIS A 43 -3.32 -27.87 -20.67
C HIS A 43 -2.37 -27.69 -19.47
N ILE A 44 -2.63 -26.69 -18.61
CA ILE A 44 -1.86 -26.45 -17.38
C ILE A 44 -2.29 -27.43 -16.29
N ALA A 45 -3.60 -27.65 -16.11
CA ALA A 45 -4.15 -28.58 -15.14
C ALA A 45 -3.71 -30.03 -15.42
N VAL A 46 -3.81 -30.50 -16.67
CA VAL A 46 -3.33 -31.82 -17.08
C VAL A 46 -1.80 -31.93 -16.96
N LEU A 47 -1.04 -30.87 -17.31
CA LEU A 47 0.41 -30.84 -17.11
C LEU A 47 0.77 -31.05 -15.63
N LEU A 48 0.22 -30.22 -14.74
CA LEU A 48 0.43 -30.31 -13.29
C LEU A 48 0.05 -31.70 -12.76
N SER A 49 -1.17 -32.17 -13.05
CA SER A 49 -1.66 -33.49 -12.62
C SER A 49 -0.85 -34.67 -13.18
N SER A 50 -0.20 -34.51 -14.34
CA SER A 50 0.63 -35.56 -14.96
C SER A 50 2.06 -35.66 -14.41
N VAL A 51 2.60 -34.56 -13.86
CA VAL A 51 3.96 -34.48 -13.31
C VAL A 51 3.95 -34.57 -11.78
N LEU A 52 3.02 -33.85 -11.14
CA LEU A 52 2.86 -33.78 -9.68
C LEU A 52 1.94 -34.89 -9.16
N HIS A 53 2.30 -36.14 -9.43
CA HIS A 53 1.55 -37.30 -8.94
C HIS A 53 1.95 -37.65 -7.50
N CYS A 54 0.98 -37.97 -6.64
CA CYS A 54 1.21 -38.22 -5.21
C CYS A 54 2.30 -39.28 -4.91
N SER A 55 2.39 -40.33 -5.75
CA SER A 55 3.40 -41.40 -5.62
C SER A 55 4.82 -41.01 -6.04
N LEU A 56 5.01 -39.81 -6.59
CA LEU A 56 6.32 -39.23 -6.95
C LEU A 56 6.64 -38.05 -6.03
N PHE A 57 5.61 -37.29 -5.64
CA PHE A 57 5.72 -36.18 -4.69
C PHE A 57 6.01 -36.63 -3.24
N CYS A 58 6.01 -37.94 -2.95
CA CYS A 58 6.45 -38.45 -1.65
C CYS A 58 7.93 -38.86 -1.60
N ASP A 59 8.63 -38.89 -2.74
CA ASP A 59 10.04 -39.30 -2.85
C ASP A 59 10.97 -38.09 -2.70
N GLU A 60 11.75 -38.06 -1.62
CA GLU A 60 12.70 -36.97 -1.30
C GLU A 60 13.70 -36.72 -2.44
N GLY A 61 14.11 -37.76 -3.17
CA GLY A 61 15.00 -37.66 -4.32
C GLY A 61 14.42 -36.88 -5.51
N MET A 62 13.11 -36.64 -5.53
CA MET A 62 12.44 -35.79 -6.52
C MET A 62 12.51 -34.29 -6.15
N HIS A 63 12.84 -33.96 -4.90
CA HIS A 63 12.88 -32.61 -4.36
C HIS A 63 14.32 -32.13 -4.16
N GLU A 64 15.19 -32.97 -3.59
CA GLU A 64 16.61 -32.67 -3.35
C GLU A 64 17.46 -33.93 -3.58
N THR A 65 18.61 -33.77 -4.23
CA THR A 65 19.50 -34.90 -4.55
C THR A 65 20.49 -35.17 -3.41
N THR A 66 21.17 -36.32 -3.48
CA THR A 66 22.25 -36.71 -2.54
C THR A 66 23.48 -35.78 -2.54
N GLU A 67 23.52 -34.77 -3.41
CA GLU A 67 24.59 -33.76 -3.49
C GLU A 67 24.09 -32.35 -3.08
N ASN A 68 22.91 -32.25 -2.45
CA ASN A 68 22.17 -31.00 -2.20
C ASN A 68 21.93 -30.17 -3.48
N THR A 69 21.87 -30.84 -4.63
CA THR A 69 21.43 -30.21 -5.89
C THR A 69 19.92 -30.41 -6.08
N GLN A 70 19.34 -29.60 -6.96
CA GLN A 70 17.90 -29.52 -7.15
C GLN A 70 17.31 -30.83 -7.68
N GLY A 71 16.23 -31.36 -7.09
CA GLY A 71 15.50 -32.50 -7.66
C GLY A 71 14.61 -32.13 -8.86
N PRO A 72 14.20 -33.10 -9.70
CA PRO A 72 13.42 -32.85 -10.92
C PRO A 72 12.06 -32.17 -10.66
N LEU A 73 11.34 -32.53 -9.60
CA LEU A 73 10.08 -31.87 -9.25
C LEU A 73 10.32 -30.48 -8.64
N LYS A 74 11.40 -30.28 -7.87
CA LYS A 74 11.80 -28.96 -7.37
C LYS A 74 12.15 -28.00 -8.51
N TRP A 75 12.91 -28.44 -9.52
CA TRP A 75 13.17 -27.65 -10.74
C TRP A 75 11.89 -27.31 -11.49
N PHE A 76 10.99 -28.30 -11.67
CA PHE A 76 9.72 -28.09 -12.34
C PHE A 76 8.85 -27.04 -11.63
N ILE A 77 8.73 -27.16 -10.30
CA ILE A 77 7.91 -26.26 -9.49
C ILE A 77 8.46 -24.84 -9.47
N GLU A 78 9.78 -24.66 -9.37
CA GLU A 78 10.40 -23.33 -9.51
C GLU A 78 10.09 -22.71 -10.87
N LYS A 79 10.26 -23.45 -11.98
CA LYS A 79 9.98 -22.91 -13.33
C LYS A 79 8.51 -22.62 -13.56
N VAL A 80 7.62 -23.46 -13.05
CA VAL A 80 6.17 -23.22 -13.03
C VAL A 80 5.84 -21.94 -12.26
N ILE A 81 6.40 -21.76 -11.05
CA ILE A 81 6.10 -20.60 -10.21
C ILE A 81 6.69 -19.31 -10.80
N ASP A 82 7.94 -19.35 -11.30
CA ASP A 82 8.58 -18.24 -12.03
C ASP A 82 7.68 -17.70 -13.16
N GLU A 83 7.24 -18.57 -14.07
CA GLU A 83 6.40 -18.18 -15.20
C GLU A 83 4.96 -17.83 -14.75
N SER A 84 4.48 -18.43 -13.65
CA SER A 84 3.16 -18.11 -13.08
C SER A 84 3.05 -16.68 -12.54
N THR A 85 4.18 -16.03 -12.19
CA THR A 85 4.18 -14.59 -11.85
C THR A 85 3.59 -13.71 -12.96
N ARG A 86 3.63 -14.18 -14.21
CA ARG A 86 3.10 -13.52 -15.42
C ARG A 86 1.66 -13.92 -15.74
N SER A 87 1.03 -14.85 -15.00
CA SER A 87 -0.28 -15.40 -15.32
C SER A 87 -1.09 -15.76 -14.06
N PRO A 88 -2.09 -14.92 -13.69
CA PRO A 88 -3.01 -15.20 -12.58
C PRO A 88 -3.71 -16.57 -12.70
N ARG A 89 -3.97 -17.01 -13.93
CA ARG A 89 -4.44 -18.35 -14.30
C ARG A 89 -3.49 -19.47 -13.87
N THR A 90 -2.21 -19.39 -14.22
CA THR A 90 -1.24 -20.45 -13.88
C THR A 90 -1.02 -20.52 -12.37
N ILE A 91 -0.81 -19.39 -11.69
CA ILE A 91 -0.46 -19.40 -10.26
C ILE A 91 -1.59 -19.94 -9.37
N ARG A 92 -2.87 -19.72 -9.73
CA ARG A 92 -4.02 -20.33 -9.05
C ARG A 92 -4.00 -21.86 -9.15
N LEU A 93 -3.85 -22.41 -10.36
CA LEU A 93 -3.80 -23.86 -10.59
C LEU A 93 -2.58 -24.52 -9.93
N SER A 94 -1.43 -23.83 -9.90
CA SER A 94 -0.20 -24.29 -9.26
C SER A 94 -0.30 -24.25 -7.74
N ALA A 95 -0.77 -23.14 -7.15
CA ALA A 95 -0.98 -23.02 -5.71
C ALA A 95 -1.96 -24.10 -5.21
N LEU A 96 -3.04 -24.36 -5.95
CA LEU A 96 -4.03 -25.39 -5.60
C LEU A 96 -3.43 -26.80 -5.56
N HIS A 97 -2.83 -27.27 -6.66
CA HIS A 97 -2.17 -28.57 -6.69
C HIS A 97 -1.10 -28.72 -5.60
N LEU A 98 -0.24 -27.71 -5.46
CA LEU A 98 0.90 -27.78 -4.54
C LEU A 98 0.47 -27.73 -3.08
N THR A 99 -0.50 -26.90 -2.71
CA THR A 99 -1.04 -26.88 -1.34
C THR A 99 -1.77 -28.17 -0.98
N GLY A 100 -2.53 -28.78 -1.91
CA GLY A 100 -3.09 -30.12 -1.68
C GLY A 100 -2.02 -31.20 -1.47
N LEU A 101 -0.94 -31.19 -2.26
CA LEU A 101 0.16 -32.14 -2.14
C LEU A 101 1.03 -31.89 -0.89
N TRP A 102 1.28 -30.64 -0.52
CA TRP A 102 1.99 -30.28 0.72
C TRP A 102 1.20 -30.64 1.97
N LEU A 103 -0.15 -30.56 1.94
CA LEU A 103 -1.00 -31.02 3.04
C LEU A 103 -0.96 -32.56 3.19
N LEU A 104 -0.82 -33.29 2.09
CA LEU A 104 -0.68 -34.76 2.07
C LEU A 104 0.73 -35.26 2.41
N TYR A 105 1.76 -34.45 2.18
CA TYR A 105 3.18 -34.82 2.38
C TYR A 105 3.97 -33.70 3.08
N PRO A 106 3.71 -33.40 4.37
CA PRO A 106 4.27 -32.23 5.06
C PRO A 106 5.80 -32.18 5.06
N ARG A 107 6.48 -33.34 5.09
CA ARG A 107 7.95 -33.42 5.03
C ARG A 107 8.57 -32.65 3.87
N THR A 108 7.90 -32.62 2.72
CA THR A 108 8.40 -31.98 1.50
C THR A 108 8.46 -30.46 1.59
N ILE A 109 7.68 -29.84 2.49
CA ILE A 109 7.50 -28.37 2.57
C ILE A 109 8.83 -27.64 2.81
N VAL A 110 9.77 -28.26 3.53
CA VAL A 110 11.06 -27.64 3.87
C VAL A 110 11.87 -27.23 2.62
N HIS A 111 11.74 -27.98 1.51
CA HIS A 111 12.41 -27.64 0.24
C HIS A 111 11.69 -26.50 -0.53
N TYR A 112 10.49 -26.07 -0.10
CA TYR A 112 9.61 -25.13 -0.82
C TYR A 112 9.29 -23.82 -0.08
N ILE A 113 10.03 -23.50 0.98
CA ILE A 113 9.84 -22.30 1.81
C ILE A 113 9.89 -20.99 0.99
N LYS A 114 10.76 -20.92 -0.05
CA LYS A 114 10.89 -19.75 -0.93
C LYS A 114 9.66 -19.59 -1.84
N GLU A 115 9.15 -20.70 -2.36
CA GLU A 115 7.99 -20.79 -3.23
C GLU A 115 6.72 -20.42 -2.46
N LEU A 116 6.56 -20.93 -1.24
CA LEU A 116 5.47 -20.56 -0.34
C LEU A 116 5.49 -19.07 0.01
N LYS A 117 6.68 -18.48 0.19
CA LYS A 117 6.85 -17.02 0.37
C LYS A 117 6.46 -16.23 -0.89
N LEU A 118 6.78 -16.72 -2.10
CA LEU A 118 6.33 -16.11 -3.35
C LEU A 118 4.80 -16.17 -3.51
N LEU A 119 4.17 -17.32 -3.25
CA LEU A 119 2.72 -17.50 -3.28
C LEU A 119 2.01 -16.60 -2.23
N SER A 120 2.56 -16.51 -1.02
CA SER A 120 2.01 -15.73 0.08
C SER A 120 2.12 -14.22 -0.10
N LEU A 121 3.08 -13.75 -0.89
CA LEU A 121 3.23 -12.34 -1.25
C LEU A 121 2.60 -11.99 -2.61
N TYR A 122 2.02 -12.97 -3.31
CA TYR A 122 1.45 -12.81 -4.64
C TYR A 122 0.26 -11.83 -4.68
N GLY A 123 0.11 -11.18 -5.83
CA GLY A 123 -1.06 -10.43 -6.22
C GLY A 123 -0.75 -9.53 -7.42
N SER A 124 -1.73 -9.37 -8.29
CA SER A 124 -1.63 -8.85 -9.65
C SER A 124 -1.91 -7.34 -9.72
N VAL A 125 -1.77 -6.76 -10.91
CA VAL A 125 -2.32 -5.43 -11.26
C VAL A 125 -3.45 -5.55 -12.30
N ALA A 126 -3.67 -6.75 -12.85
CA ALA A 126 -4.68 -7.06 -13.85
C ALA A 126 -5.65 -8.15 -13.36
N PHE A 127 -6.95 -7.90 -13.58
CA PHE A 127 -8.02 -8.90 -13.58
C PHE A 127 -7.93 -9.72 -14.89
N ASP A 128 -8.32 -10.99 -14.85
CA ASP A 128 -8.17 -11.94 -15.97
C ASP A 128 -9.56 -12.32 -16.52
N GLU A 129 -10.20 -11.40 -17.26
CA GLU A 129 -11.59 -11.55 -17.75
C GLU A 129 -11.76 -12.75 -18.70
N ASP A 130 -10.73 -13.07 -19.50
CA ASP A 130 -10.70 -14.24 -20.39
C ASP A 130 -10.81 -15.56 -19.63
N PHE A 131 -10.28 -15.64 -18.40
CA PHE A 131 -10.36 -16.84 -17.56
C PHE A 131 -11.78 -17.08 -17.03
N GLU A 132 -12.48 -16.01 -16.61
CA GLU A 132 -13.87 -16.09 -16.16
C GLU A 132 -14.80 -16.48 -17.31
N ALA A 133 -14.57 -15.93 -18.52
CA ALA A 133 -15.26 -16.36 -19.73
C ALA A 133 -15.02 -17.86 -20.04
N GLU A 134 -13.79 -18.36 -19.95
CA GLU A 134 -13.51 -19.78 -20.23
C GLU A 134 -14.10 -20.73 -19.15
N LEU A 135 -14.23 -20.28 -17.89
CA LEU A 135 -15.00 -20.99 -16.83
C LEU A 135 -16.52 -20.88 -16.99
N ALA A 136 -17.02 -19.82 -17.63
CA ALA A 136 -18.43 -19.65 -17.97
C ALA A 136 -18.84 -20.56 -19.13
N GLU A 137 -18.01 -20.64 -20.17
CA GLU A 137 -18.29 -21.36 -21.42
C GLU A 137 -17.95 -22.85 -21.38
N SER A 138 -16.90 -23.27 -20.66
CA SER A 138 -16.44 -24.67 -20.67
C SER A 138 -16.88 -25.46 -19.43
N HIS A 139 -17.85 -26.35 -19.62
CA HIS A 139 -18.26 -27.31 -18.58
C HIS A 139 -17.09 -28.21 -18.16
N ASP A 140 -16.28 -28.70 -19.09
CA ASP A 140 -15.13 -29.57 -18.78
C ASP A 140 -14.10 -28.84 -17.90
N ALA A 141 -13.73 -27.59 -18.25
CA ALA A 141 -12.80 -26.81 -17.44
C ALA A 141 -13.37 -26.50 -16.05
N ARG A 142 -14.69 -26.26 -15.93
CA ARG A 142 -15.36 -26.09 -14.63
C ARG A 142 -15.33 -27.37 -13.81
N THR A 143 -15.56 -28.54 -14.41
CA THR A 143 -15.48 -29.84 -13.74
C THR A 143 -14.04 -30.15 -13.29
N GLU A 144 -13.04 -29.91 -14.15
CA GLU A 144 -11.62 -30.08 -13.80
C GLU A 144 -11.21 -29.15 -12.65
N VAL A 145 -11.55 -27.87 -12.71
CA VAL A 145 -11.23 -26.91 -11.63
C VAL A 145 -11.99 -27.24 -10.35
N SER A 146 -13.25 -27.68 -10.43
CA SER A 146 -14.03 -28.11 -9.25
C SER A 146 -13.46 -29.37 -8.59
N LEU A 147 -12.98 -30.35 -9.37
CA LEU A 147 -12.31 -31.55 -8.86
C LEU A 147 -10.94 -31.23 -8.23
N LEU A 148 -10.24 -30.21 -8.72
CA LEU A 148 -8.99 -29.75 -8.14
C LEU A 148 -9.22 -28.88 -6.88
N ALA A 149 -10.35 -28.17 -6.81
CA ALA A 149 -10.69 -27.24 -5.73
C ALA A 149 -11.23 -27.92 -4.45
N THR A 150 -11.16 -29.25 -4.34
CA THR A 150 -11.58 -29.98 -3.14
C THR A 150 -10.59 -29.76 -1.99
N ASN A 151 -10.73 -28.64 -1.29
CA ASN A 151 -9.92 -28.26 -0.14
C ASN A 151 -10.74 -28.34 1.16
N SER A 152 -10.08 -28.34 2.33
CA SER A 152 -10.70 -28.62 3.63
C SER A 152 -11.74 -27.58 4.10
N ASN A 153 -11.80 -26.40 3.47
CA ASN A 153 -12.74 -25.35 3.81
C ASN A 153 -13.41 -24.77 2.55
N ASN A 154 -14.59 -25.32 2.21
CA ASN A 154 -15.24 -25.11 0.91
C ASN A 154 -15.71 -23.66 0.69
N GLU A 155 -16.23 -23.01 1.74
CA GLU A 155 -16.77 -21.63 1.67
C GLU A 155 -15.69 -20.61 1.27
N LEU A 156 -14.53 -20.65 1.95
CA LEU A 156 -13.37 -19.81 1.57
C LEU A 156 -12.84 -20.13 0.18
N THR A 157 -12.89 -21.41 -0.20
CA THR A 157 -12.39 -21.83 -1.51
C THR A 157 -13.28 -21.23 -2.60
N GLU A 158 -14.60 -21.42 -2.52
CA GLU A 158 -15.59 -20.86 -3.44
C GLU A 158 -15.54 -19.32 -3.50
N ALA A 159 -15.54 -18.64 -2.34
CA ALA A 159 -15.51 -17.19 -2.25
C ALA A 159 -14.27 -16.55 -2.91
N PHE A 160 -13.13 -17.24 -2.92
CA PHE A 160 -11.87 -16.68 -3.42
C PHE A 160 -11.33 -17.29 -4.72
N MET A 161 -11.91 -18.37 -5.27
CA MET A 161 -11.46 -19.04 -6.53
C MET A 161 -11.02 -18.07 -7.62
N ASN A 162 -11.82 -17.03 -7.84
CA ASN A 162 -11.73 -16.15 -8.99
C ASN A 162 -10.93 -14.85 -8.71
N THR A 163 -10.31 -14.75 -7.53
CA THR A 163 -9.64 -13.53 -7.02
C THR A 163 -8.10 -13.61 -7.04
N GLU A 164 -7.43 -12.45 -6.95
CA GLU A 164 -5.96 -12.39 -6.73
C GLU A 164 -5.52 -12.80 -5.30
N LEU A 165 -6.48 -13.04 -4.40
CA LEU A 165 -6.24 -13.48 -3.03
C LEU A 165 -6.00 -15.00 -2.98
N TYR A 166 -6.51 -15.74 -3.97
CA TYR A 166 -6.61 -17.20 -3.93
C TYR A 166 -5.31 -17.90 -3.55
N ALA A 167 -4.18 -17.59 -4.20
CA ALA A 167 -2.89 -18.23 -3.90
C ALA A 167 -2.43 -18.02 -2.44
N ARG A 168 -2.82 -16.90 -1.81
CA ARG A 168 -2.57 -16.61 -0.38
C ARG A 168 -3.54 -17.37 0.52
N VAL A 169 -4.82 -17.42 0.14
CA VAL A 169 -5.85 -18.20 0.84
C VAL A 169 -5.48 -19.70 0.82
N SER A 170 -5.04 -20.25 -0.30
CA SER A 170 -4.59 -21.65 -0.39
C SER A 170 -3.43 -21.96 0.57
N VAL A 171 -2.40 -21.10 0.63
CA VAL A 171 -1.25 -21.30 1.55
C VAL A 171 -1.67 -21.08 3.01
N SER A 172 -2.57 -20.14 3.27
CA SER A 172 -3.14 -19.90 4.60
C SER A 172 -3.96 -21.09 5.10
N VAL A 173 -4.81 -21.68 4.25
CA VAL A 173 -5.61 -22.88 4.57
C VAL A 173 -4.73 -24.12 4.72
N LEU A 174 -3.66 -24.25 3.91
CA LEU A 174 -2.62 -25.27 4.10
C LEU A 174 -2.04 -25.19 5.51
N PHE A 175 -1.47 -24.05 5.89
CA PHE A 175 -0.84 -23.92 7.21
C PHE A 175 -1.83 -23.94 8.38
N TYR A 176 -3.11 -23.61 8.16
CA TYR A 176 -4.14 -23.80 9.16
C TYR A 176 -4.46 -25.29 9.39
N GLY A 177 -4.64 -26.07 8.31
CA GLY A 177 -4.89 -27.52 8.40
C GLY A 177 -3.67 -28.31 8.91
N LEU A 178 -2.45 -27.88 8.55
CA LEU A 178 -1.22 -28.42 9.13
C LEU A 178 -1.08 -28.12 10.63
N ALA A 179 -1.67 -27.04 11.14
CA ALA A 179 -1.63 -26.73 12.57
C ALA A 179 -2.55 -27.70 13.36
N ASP A 180 -3.67 -28.12 12.77
CA ASP A 180 -4.52 -29.18 13.33
C ASP A 180 -3.86 -30.58 13.31
N LEU A 181 -2.77 -30.76 12.53
CA LEU A 181 -1.89 -31.93 12.63
C LEU A 181 -0.76 -31.74 13.66
N ALA A 182 -0.15 -30.55 13.72
CA ALA A 182 0.89 -30.23 14.70
C ALA A 182 0.39 -30.31 16.15
N ASP A 183 -0.84 -29.83 16.41
CA ASP A 183 -1.48 -29.89 17.74
C ASP A 183 -1.83 -31.33 18.21
N LYS A 184 -1.58 -32.37 17.37
CA LYS A 184 -1.68 -33.78 17.77
C LYS A 184 -0.41 -34.37 18.39
N ILE A 185 0.70 -33.65 18.42
CA ILE A 185 1.94 -34.10 19.09
C ILE A 185 1.67 -34.28 20.59
N GLY A 186 2.06 -35.41 21.16
CA GLY A 186 1.72 -35.83 22.53
C GLY A 186 0.35 -36.51 22.68
N SER A 187 -0.38 -36.75 21.59
CA SER A 187 -1.66 -37.49 21.59
C SER A 187 -1.49 -38.96 21.20
N THR A 188 -2.56 -39.75 21.31
CA THR A 188 -2.58 -41.16 20.87
C THR A 188 -2.60 -41.34 19.34
N GLU A 189 -2.67 -40.25 18.56
CA GLU A 189 -2.66 -40.26 17.09
C GLU A 189 -1.38 -39.63 16.50
N GLU A 190 -0.31 -39.54 17.29
CA GLU A 190 0.97 -38.96 16.88
C GLU A 190 1.61 -39.71 15.69
N SER A 191 2.00 -38.97 14.65
CA SER A 191 2.70 -39.49 13.47
C SER A 191 3.93 -38.63 13.14
N GLU A 192 4.84 -39.13 12.30
CA GLU A 192 5.98 -38.36 11.80
C GLU A 192 5.53 -37.08 11.06
N ASP A 193 4.41 -37.14 10.33
CA ASP A 193 3.85 -36.00 9.60
C ASP A 193 3.43 -34.84 10.52
N CYS A 194 3.06 -35.12 11.79
CA CYS A 194 2.81 -34.09 12.80
C CYS A 194 4.07 -33.27 13.11
N TYR A 195 5.22 -33.95 13.29
CA TYR A 195 6.50 -33.29 13.51
C TYR A 195 6.98 -32.51 12.27
N TYR A 196 6.80 -33.07 11.07
CA TYR A 196 7.10 -32.37 9.83
C TYR A 196 6.22 -31.14 9.62
N ALA A 197 4.92 -31.21 9.94
CA ALA A 197 4.00 -30.08 9.90
C ALA A 197 4.43 -28.96 10.87
N LEU A 198 4.76 -29.30 12.12
CA LEU A 198 5.27 -28.34 13.10
C LEU A 198 6.57 -27.67 12.62
N HIS A 199 7.54 -28.46 12.18
CA HIS A 199 8.83 -27.94 11.69
C HIS A 199 8.67 -27.06 10.45
N ALA A 200 7.82 -27.45 9.50
CA ALA A 200 7.51 -26.68 8.31
C ALA A 200 6.88 -25.31 8.66
N GLY A 201 5.92 -25.28 9.58
CA GLY A 201 5.29 -24.04 10.04
C GLY A 201 6.28 -23.11 10.76
N LYS A 202 7.15 -23.65 11.63
CA LYS A 202 8.23 -22.88 12.27
C LYS A 202 9.22 -22.30 11.25
N ALA A 203 9.71 -23.11 10.31
CA ALA A 203 10.64 -22.67 9.29
C ALA A 203 10.04 -21.56 8.41
N PHE A 204 8.78 -21.70 8.01
CA PHE A 204 8.09 -20.70 7.17
C PHE A 204 7.80 -19.41 7.93
N LEU A 205 7.39 -19.49 9.21
CA LEU A 205 7.21 -18.33 10.06
C LEU A 205 8.51 -17.54 10.26
N LEU A 206 9.63 -18.22 10.52
CA LEU A 206 10.92 -17.57 10.71
C LEU A 206 11.44 -16.90 9.42
N GLU A 207 11.26 -17.52 8.25
CA GLU A 207 11.54 -16.90 6.94
C GLU A 207 10.72 -15.62 6.72
N LEU A 208 9.42 -15.63 7.06
CA LEU A 208 8.56 -14.44 6.93
C LEU A 208 8.91 -13.35 7.95
N LEU A 209 9.28 -13.72 9.18
CA LEU A 209 9.74 -12.78 10.21
C LEU A 209 11.08 -12.14 9.85
N ASP A 210 12.07 -12.91 9.38
CA ASP A 210 13.31 -12.37 8.83
C ASP A 210 13.00 -11.40 7.68
N SER A 211 12.10 -11.78 6.77
CA SER A 211 11.68 -10.93 5.65
C SER A 211 11.18 -9.56 6.12
N VAL A 212 10.27 -9.48 7.09
CA VAL A 212 9.73 -8.18 7.56
C VAL A 212 10.73 -7.39 8.42
N VAL A 213 11.74 -8.04 8.98
CA VAL A 213 12.82 -7.40 9.75
C VAL A 213 13.97 -6.90 8.84
N ASN A 214 14.39 -7.68 7.84
CA ASN A 214 15.66 -7.50 7.12
C ASN A 214 15.52 -7.24 5.60
N ASP A 215 14.40 -7.56 4.93
CA ASP A 215 14.28 -7.30 3.49
C ASP A 215 14.25 -5.80 3.17
N ASN A 216 14.94 -5.44 2.08
CA ASN A 216 15.12 -4.06 1.63
C ASN A 216 13.79 -3.34 1.31
N ASP A 217 12.70 -4.04 0.99
CA ASP A 217 11.37 -3.44 0.79
C ASP A 217 10.46 -3.57 2.01
N LEU A 218 10.36 -4.76 2.61
CA LEU A 218 9.46 -5.02 3.74
C LEU A 218 9.91 -4.32 5.04
N ALA A 219 11.21 -4.08 5.25
CA ALA A 219 11.72 -3.37 6.42
C ALA A 219 11.44 -1.85 6.38
N LYS A 220 11.15 -1.26 5.20
CA LYS A 220 11.04 0.20 5.02
C LYS A 220 9.98 0.84 5.94
N GLU A 221 10.38 1.87 6.70
CA GLU A 221 9.47 2.68 7.53
C GLU A 221 8.67 3.73 6.73
N LEU A 222 9.14 4.10 5.53
CA LEU A 222 8.53 5.15 4.70
C LEU A 222 7.99 4.57 3.37
N TYR A 223 6.66 4.47 3.28
CA TYR A 223 5.94 4.00 2.11
C TYR A 223 4.53 4.63 2.04
N LYS A 224 3.91 4.63 0.85
CA LYS A 224 2.57 5.21 0.65
C LYS A 224 1.48 4.16 0.86
N LYS A 225 0.28 4.58 1.32
CA LYS A 225 -0.93 3.73 1.29
C LYS A 225 -1.17 3.22 -0.14
N TYR A 226 -1.72 2.02 -0.26
CA TYR A 226 -1.98 1.29 -1.52
C TYR A 226 -0.76 0.92 -2.41
N SER A 227 0.47 1.32 -2.05
CA SER A 227 1.68 1.00 -2.82
C SER A 227 2.09 -0.48 -2.80
N ALA A 228 2.93 -0.93 -3.73
CA ALA A 228 3.43 -2.31 -3.79
C ALA A 228 4.25 -2.75 -2.55
N ILE A 229 4.82 -1.79 -1.79
CA ILE A 229 5.45 -2.08 -0.48
C ILE A 229 4.36 -2.25 0.59
N HIS A 230 3.33 -1.41 0.60
CA HIS A 230 2.20 -1.55 1.52
C HIS A 230 1.47 -2.89 1.33
N ARG A 231 1.16 -3.26 0.08
CA ARG A 231 0.53 -4.53 -0.28
C ARG A 231 1.36 -5.72 0.21
N ARG A 232 2.66 -5.78 -0.11
CA ARG A 232 3.54 -6.86 0.36
C ARG A 232 3.69 -6.92 1.89
N LYS A 233 3.76 -5.77 2.59
CA LYS A 233 3.77 -5.73 4.07
C LYS A 233 2.48 -6.30 4.67
N VAL A 234 1.32 -5.92 4.14
CA VAL A 234 0.02 -6.49 4.53
C VAL A 234 0.03 -8.01 4.31
N ARG A 235 0.36 -8.47 3.10
CA ARG A 235 0.40 -9.89 2.73
C ARG A 235 1.31 -10.72 3.64
N ALA A 236 2.49 -10.20 3.97
CA ALA A 236 3.41 -10.84 4.91
C ALA A 236 2.77 -10.99 6.31
N TRP A 237 2.18 -9.91 6.85
CA TRP A 237 1.59 -9.94 8.20
C TRP A 237 0.27 -10.72 8.27
N GLN A 238 -0.53 -10.77 7.20
CA GLN A 238 -1.66 -11.70 7.05
C GLN A 238 -1.20 -13.15 7.24
N MET A 239 -0.14 -13.58 6.55
CA MET A 239 0.39 -14.94 6.66
C MET A 239 1.06 -15.22 8.02
N ILE A 240 1.79 -14.24 8.59
CA ILE A 240 2.38 -14.36 9.93
C ILE A 240 1.29 -14.59 11.00
N CYS A 241 0.13 -13.91 10.92
CA CYS A 241 -0.99 -14.16 11.83
C CYS A 241 -1.49 -15.61 11.78
N THR A 242 -1.62 -16.21 10.59
CA THR A 242 -2.10 -17.59 10.44
C THR A 242 -1.12 -18.64 11.00
N LEU A 243 0.15 -18.26 11.11
CA LEU A 243 1.24 -19.11 11.62
C LEU A 243 1.45 -18.99 13.14
N SER A 244 0.64 -18.20 13.85
CA SER A 244 0.76 -17.99 15.30
C SER A 244 0.74 -19.27 16.14
N ARG A 245 0.00 -20.31 15.74
CA ARG A 245 -0.07 -21.61 16.46
C ARG A 245 1.29 -22.30 16.58
N TYR A 246 2.17 -22.15 15.59
CA TYR A 246 3.48 -22.81 15.49
C TYR A 246 4.58 -22.21 16.39
N VAL A 247 4.32 -21.11 17.11
CA VAL A 247 5.30 -20.51 18.02
C VAL A 247 5.35 -21.30 19.33
N ASP A 248 6.44 -22.02 19.59
CA ASP A 248 6.70 -22.69 20.87
C ASP A 248 7.92 -22.09 21.58
N GLU A 249 8.19 -22.58 22.80
CA GLU A 249 9.28 -22.13 23.70
C GLU A 249 10.68 -22.12 23.04
N ASP A 250 10.92 -22.94 22.01
CA ASP A 250 12.17 -23.01 21.28
C ASP A 250 12.43 -21.78 20.38
N ILE A 251 11.37 -21.16 19.84
CA ILE A 251 11.47 -20.01 18.92
C ILE A 251 10.85 -18.72 19.47
N VAL A 252 10.08 -18.77 20.55
CA VAL A 252 9.31 -17.62 21.09
C VAL A 252 10.18 -16.36 21.34
N GLN A 253 11.42 -16.53 21.78
CA GLN A 253 12.34 -15.41 22.01
C GLN A 253 12.85 -14.76 20.71
N GLN A 254 13.03 -15.55 19.64
CA GLN A 254 13.37 -15.03 18.31
C GLN A 254 12.15 -14.33 17.66
N VAL A 255 10.96 -14.90 17.86
CA VAL A 255 9.69 -14.35 17.37
C VAL A 255 9.37 -13.01 18.05
N THR A 256 9.44 -12.93 19.38
CA THR A 256 9.17 -11.68 20.13
C THR A 256 10.17 -10.58 19.82
N SER A 257 11.46 -10.90 19.69
CA SER A 257 12.49 -9.95 19.23
C SER A 257 12.15 -9.34 17.86
N SER A 258 11.81 -10.19 16.88
CA SER A 258 11.41 -9.76 15.53
C SER A 258 10.14 -8.90 15.54
N LEU A 259 9.17 -9.28 16.37
CA LEU A 259 7.91 -8.57 16.58
C LEU A 259 8.11 -7.18 17.19
N HIS A 260 8.94 -7.04 18.22
CA HIS A 260 9.22 -5.75 18.88
C HIS A 260 9.90 -4.75 17.92
N ILE A 261 10.86 -5.21 17.12
CA ILE A 261 11.48 -4.40 16.06
C ILE A 261 10.39 -3.87 15.10
N CYS A 262 9.44 -4.72 14.68
CA CYS A 262 8.39 -4.33 13.75
C CYS A 262 7.30 -3.44 14.38
N LEU A 263 7.01 -3.60 15.67
CA LEU A 263 6.11 -2.73 16.44
C LEU A 263 6.72 -1.34 16.72
N TYR A 264 8.04 -1.23 16.87
CA TYR A 264 8.74 0.05 17.07
C TYR A 264 8.87 0.86 15.76
N ARG A 265 9.10 0.18 14.64
CA ARG A 265 9.16 0.78 13.29
C ARG A 265 7.83 1.43 12.90
N ASN A 266 7.90 2.55 12.19
CA ASN A 266 6.72 3.19 11.62
C ASN A 266 6.09 2.28 10.54
N ASN A 267 4.79 2.04 10.69
CA ASN A 267 3.97 1.27 9.75
C ASN A 267 2.56 1.88 9.68
N LEU A 268 1.86 1.68 8.56
CA LEU A 268 0.48 2.16 8.41
C LEU A 268 -0.48 1.37 9.32
N PRO A 269 -1.63 1.95 9.75
CA PRO A 269 -2.58 1.30 10.66
C PRO A 269 -3.05 -0.09 10.19
N SER A 270 -3.30 -0.22 8.89
CA SER A 270 -3.60 -1.46 8.16
C SER A 270 -2.54 -2.57 8.25
N VAL A 271 -1.28 -2.24 8.57
CA VAL A 271 -0.22 -3.21 8.86
C VAL A 271 -0.09 -3.42 10.37
N ARG A 272 -0.29 -2.36 11.16
CA ARG A 272 -0.25 -2.43 12.63
C ARG A 272 -1.33 -3.33 13.23
N GLN A 273 -2.53 -3.37 12.65
CA GLN A 273 -3.59 -4.27 13.12
C GLN A 273 -3.17 -5.75 13.12
N TYR A 274 -2.47 -6.23 12.09
CA TYR A 274 -1.98 -7.62 12.05
C TYR A 274 -0.80 -7.84 13.00
N LEU A 275 0.13 -6.88 13.10
CA LEU A 275 1.18 -6.86 14.14
C LEU A 275 0.59 -6.98 15.55
N GLU A 276 -0.49 -6.25 15.82
CA GLU A 276 -1.23 -6.23 17.07
C GLU A 276 -1.97 -7.55 17.34
N ILE A 277 -2.69 -8.11 16.35
CA ILE A 277 -3.33 -9.43 16.44
C ILE A 277 -2.31 -10.52 16.75
N PHE A 278 -1.20 -10.58 16.02
CA PHE A 278 -0.14 -11.56 16.26
C PHE A 278 0.48 -11.39 17.65
N ALA A 279 0.77 -10.15 18.08
CA ALA A 279 1.28 -9.89 19.42
C ALA A 279 0.32 -10.34 20.53
N ILE A 280 -0.99 -10.09 20.38
CA ILE A 280 -2.00 -10.57 21.33
C ILE A 280 -2.01 -12.10 21.38
N GLN A 281 -1.92 -12.79 20.23
CA GLN A 281 -1.82 -14.26 20.20
C GLN A 281 -0.60 -14.78 20.96
N ILE A 282 0.60 -14.20 20.76
CA ILE A 282 1.80 -14.64 21.48
C ILE A 282 1.69 -14.37 22.99
N TYR A 283 1.21 -13.20 23.42
CA TYR A 283 1.03 -12.90 24.85
C TYR A 283 -0.13 -13.67 25.52
N LEU A 284 -1.08 -14.22 24.75
CA LEU A 284 -2.08 -15.16 25.26
C LEU A 284 -1.57 -16.61 25.31
N LYS A 285 -0.73 -17.06 24.36
CA LYS A 285 -0.07 -18.39 24.41
C LYS A 285 1.02 -18.45 25.50
N PHE A 286 1.71 -17.33 25.79
CA PHE A 286 2.83 -17.25 26.75
C PHE A 286 2.64 -16.14 27.80
N PRO A 287 1.87 -16.37 28.89
CA PRO A 287 1.59 -15.38 29.92
C PRO A 287 2.81 -14.87 30.72
N SER A 288 3.92 -15.61 30.76
CA SER A 288 5.20 -15.17 31.39
C SER A 288 5.72 -13.88 30.78
N LEU A 289 5.69 -13.80 29.45
CA LEU A 289 6.24 -12.68 28.66
C LEU A 289 5.51 -11.35 28.92
N VAL A 290 4.30 -11.39 29.49
CA VAL A 290 3.54 -10.20 29.86
C VAL A 290 4.24 -9.41 30.98
N GLU A 291 4.80 -10.11 31.96
CA GLU A 291 5.54 -9.51 33.08
C GLU A 291 7.01 -9.22 32.68
N GLU A 292 7.64 -10.14 31.95
CA GLU A 292 9.04 -10.02 31.53
C GLU A 292 9.28 -8.95 30.45
N GLN A 293 8.32 -8.74 29.54
CA GLN A 293 8.47 -7.86 28.38
C GLN A 293 7.45 -6.71 28.37
N LEU A 294 6.14 -7.03 28.40
CA LEU A 294 5.09 -6.04 28.10
C LEU A 294 4.93 -4.97 29.19
N GLY A 295 5.00 -5.35 30.47
CA GLY A 295 5.01 -4.43 31.61
C GLY A 295 6.17 -3.41 31.55
N PRO A 296 7.44 -3.84 31.40
CA PRO A 296 8.57 -2.95 31.17
C PRO A 296 8.43 -2.05 29.93
N ILE A 297 7.95 -2.58 28.80
CA ILE A 297 7.74 -1.83 27.54
C ILE A 297 6.76 -0.67 27.74
N LEU A 298 5.64 -0.89 28.44
CA LEU A 298 4.65 0.17 28.74
C LEU A 298 5.18 1.26 29.69
N ARG A 299 6.31 1.03 30.37
CA ARG A 299 6.96 2.00 31.27
C ARG A 299 8.01 2.87 30.55
N ASP A 300 8.31 2.64 29.27
CA ASP A 300 9.12 3.57 28.46
C ASP A 300 8.27 4.74 27.93
N TYR A 301 8.23 5.82 28.69
CA TYR A 301 7.53 7.06 28.31
C TYR A 301 8.19 7.84 27.16
N ASN A 302 9.38 7.44 26.69
CA ASN A 302 10.06 8.06 25.53
C ASN A 302 9.68 7.39 24.20
N MET A 303 8.91 6.32 24.25
CA MET A 303 8.54 5.54 23.07
C MET A 303 7.72 6.37 22.08
N ARG A 304 7.93 6.10 20.78
CA ARG A 304 7.16 6.72 19.68
C ARG A 304 5.66 6.52 19.93
N PRO A 305 4.82 7.58 19.95
CA PRO A 305 3.40 7.45 20.32
C PRO A 305 2.60 6.43 19.50
N GLN A 306 2.98 6.19 18.24
CA GLN A 306 2.36 5.18 17.38
C GLN A 306 2.66 3.74 17.85
N ALA A 307 3.88 3.46 18.31
CA ALA A 307 4.25 2.16 18.86
C ALA A 307 3.60 1.95 20.23
N LEU A 308 3.60 2.99 21.07
CA LEU A 308 2.95 2.98 22.37
C LEU A 308 1.42 2.78 22.27
N SER A 309 0.75 3.36 21.26
CA SER A 309 -0.65 3.02 20.94
C SER A 309 -0.85 1.53 20.70
N SER A 310 -0.01 0.88 19.87
CA SER A 310 -0.11 -0.57 19.63
C SER A 310 0.08 -1.38 20.92
N TYR A 311 1.07 -1.04 21.75
CA TYR A 311 1.26 -1.74 23.03
C TYR A 311 0.10 -1.56 24.02
N VAL A 312 -0.57 -0.39 24.03
CA VAL A 312 -1.80 -0.20 24.80
C VAL A 312 -2.95 -1.06 24.27
N PHE A 313 -3.09 -1.22 22.95
CA PHE A 313 -4.08 -2.12 22.34
C PHE A 313 -3.80 -3.59 22.70
N ILE A 314 -2.55 -4.02 22.54
CA ILE A 314 -2.11 -5.39 22.87
C ILE A 314 -2.40 -5.68 24.34
N ALA A 315 -1.96 -4.81 25.24
CA ALA A 315 -2.15 -4.99 26.69
C ALA A 315 -3.64 -5.00 27.11
N ALA A 316 -4.47 -4.11 26.55
CA ALA A 316 -5.90 -4.10 26.83
C ALA A 316 -6.57 -5.41 26.41
N ASN A 317 -6.24 -5.94 25.22
CA ASN A 317 -6.80 -7.20 24.73
C ASN A 317 -6.27 -8.43 25.48
N VAL A 318 -4.99 -8.44 25.87
CA VAL A 318 -4.40 -9.49 26.72
C VAL A 318 -5.04 -9.55 28.11
N ILE A 319 -5.56 -8.43 28.64
CA ILE A 319 -6.45 -8.43 29.82
C ILE A 319 -7.85 -8.94 29.45
N LEU A 320 -8.46 -8.41 28.38
CA LEU A 320 -9.87 -8.68 28.03
C LEU A 320 -10.13 -10.14 27.60
N HIS A 321 -9.13 -10.84 27.08
CA HIS A 321 -9.25 -12.20 26.51
C HIS A 321 -8.42 -13.27 27.23
N ALA A 322 -7.79 -12.97 28.38
CA ALA A 322 -7.18 -14.01 29.21
C ALA A 322 -8.25 -15.00 29.71
N THR A 323 -8.04 -16.29 29.42
CA THR A 323 -8.98 -17.38 29.66
C THR A 323 -9.24 -17.59 31.15
N GLU A 324 -8.18 -17.77 31.94
CA GLU A 324 -8.24 -17.97 33.38
C GLU A 324 -8.43 -16.65 34.14
N GLU A 325 -9.29 -16.64 35.16
CA GLU A 325 -9.53 -15.43 35.97
C GLU A 325 -8.30 -15.00 36.78
N VAL A 326 -7.52 -15.94 37.32
CA VAL A 326 -6.31 -15.66 38.10
C VAL A 326 -5.26 -14.96 37.25
N THR A 327 -4.98 -15.50 36.06
CA THR A 327 -4.06 -14.94 35.08
C THR A 327 -4.59 -13.59 34.56
N ARG A 328 -5.91 -13.43 34.37
CA ARG A 328 -6.55 -12.15 34.05
C ARG A 328 -6.31 -11.08 35.11
N PHE A 329 -6.47 -11.41 36.40
CA PHE A 329 -6.18 -10.48 37.49
C PHE A 329 -4.68 -10.17 37.62
N LYS A 330 -3.79 -11.13 37.33
CA LYS A 330 -2.34 -10.87 37.25
C LYS A 330 -2.02 -9.85 36.15
N HIS A 331 -2.53 -10.07 34.93
CA HIS A 331 -2.35 -9.16 33.80
C HIS A 331 -2.94 -7.76 34.09
N LEU A 332 -4.12 -7.69 34.71
CA LEU A 332 -4.75 -6.43 35.11
C LEU A 332 -3.85 -5.63 36.07
N ASN A 333 -3.28 -6.29 37.08
CA ASN A 333 -2.43 -5.64 38.09
C ASN A 333 -1.10 -5.13 37.54
N GLU A 334 -0.48 -5.82 36.57
CA GLU A 334 0.81 -5.41 36.01
C GLU A 334 0.66 -4.39 34.86
N LEU A 335 -0.35 -4.55 34.00
CA LEU A 335 -0.50 -3.75 32.78
C LEU A 335 -1.36 -2.49 32.96
N LEU A 336 -2.36 -2.48 33.86
CA LEU A 336 -3.21 -1.31 34.02
C LEU A 336 -2.48 -0.07 34.61
N PRO A 337 -1.59 -0.21 35.62
CA PRO A 337 -0.86 0.93 36.18
C PRO A 337 0.00 1.72 35.18
N PRO A 338 0.83 1.11 34.29
CA PRO A 338 1.59 1.88 33.30
C PRO A 338 0.73 2.44 32.15
N ILE A 339 -0.47 1.90 31.90
CA ILE A 339 -1.42 2.46 30.93
C ILE A 339 -2.09 3.74 31.46
N PHE A 340 -2.32 3.85 32.77
CA PHE A 340 -3.06 4.98 33.37
C PHE A 340 -2.47 6.38 33.10
N PRO A 341 -1.15 6.63 33.16
CA PRO A 341 -0.56 7.90 32.72
C PRO A 341 -0.90 8.31 31.28
N LEU A 342 -1.19 7.34 30.40
CA LEU A 342 -1.47 7.61 28.98
C LEU A 342 -2.89 8.20 28.76
N LEU A 343 -3.80 8.05 29.74
CA LEU A 343 -5.12 8.69 29.77
C LEU A 343 -5.06 10.24 29.78
N THR A 344 -3.90 10.82 30.15
CA THR A 344 -3.66 12.27 30.16
C THR A 344 -2.69 12.73 29.06
N SER A 345 -2.24 11.81 28.18
CA SER A 345 -1.21 12.08 27.16
C SER A 345 -1.51 13.32 26.30
N HIS A 346 -0.47 14.11 26.03
CA HIS A 346 -0.56 15.25 25.11
C HIS A 346 -0.85 14.80 23.66
N HIS A 347 -0.50 13.57 23.28
CA HIS A 347 -0.77 13.05 21.93
C HIS A 347 -2.23 12.62 21.79
N HIS A 348 -3.06 13.52 21.25
CA HIS A 348 -4.53 13.38 21.19
C HIS A 348 -5.06 11.99 20.76
N SER A 349 -4.57 11.40 19.66
CA SER A 349 -5.03 10.09 19.19
C SER A 349 -4.65 8.96 20.15
N LEU A 350 -3.46 9.03 20.78
CA LEU A 350 -3.06 8.06 21.80
C LEU A 350 -3.98 8.18 23.02
N ARG A 351 -4.20 9.41 23.51
CA ARG A 351 -5.07 9.67 24.67
C ARG A 351 -6.50 9.14 24.46
N GLY A 352 -7.14 9.48 23.34
CA GLY A 352 -8.51 9.04 23.05
C GLY A 352 -8.61 7.52 22.92
N PHE A 353 -7.63 6.89 22.27
CA PHE A 353 -7.53 5.44 22.11
C PHE A 353 -7.29 4.73 23.46
N THR A 354 -6.45 5.27 24.34
CA THR A 354 -6.30 4.77 25.71
C THR A 354 -7.59 4.90 26.52
N GLN A 355 -8.28 6.04 26.44
CA GLN A 355 -9.57 6.26 27.13
C GLN A 355 -10.64 5.25 26.70
N LEU A 356 -10.67 4.93 25.40
CA LEU A 356 -11.56 3.93 24.79
C LEU A 356 -11.29 2.51 25.34
N LEU A 357 -10.03 2.08 25.29
CA LEU A 357 -9.63 0.73 25.71
C LEU A 357 -9.71 0.53 27.23
N VAL A 358 -9.29 1.53 28.02
CA VAL A 358 -9.41 1.49 29.49
C VAL A 358 -10.88 1.46 29.91
N TYR A 359 -11.79 2.16 29.20
CA TYR A 359 -13.22 2.01 29.45
C TYR A 359 -13.67 0.56 29.26
N GLN A 360 -13.29 -0.14 28.18
CA GLN A 360 -13.69 -1.54 27.97
C GLN A 360 -13.16 -2.46 29.08
N VAL A 361 -11.88 -2.31 29.46
CA VAL A 361 -11.27 -3.08 30.57
C VAL A 361 -12.06 -2.85 31.86
N LEU A 362 -12.32 -1.59 32.25
CA LEU A 362 -13.11 -1.29 33.46
C LEU A 362 -14.59 -1.68 33.32
N PHE A 363 -15.16 -1.67 32.11
CA PHE A 363 -16.53 -2.10 31.86
C PHE A 363 -16.70 -3.59 32.12
N LYS A 364 -15.84 -4.42 31.51
CA LYS A 364 -15.86 -5.89 31.62
C LYS A 364 -15.36 -6.39 32.99
N MET A 365 -14.38 -5.73 33.61
CA MET A 365 -13.72 -6.21 34.85
C MET A 365 -14.30 -5.64 36.16
N LEU A 366 -14.87 -4.43 36.20
CA LEU A 366 -15.37 -3.88 37.47
C LEU A 366 -16.52 -4.71 38.11
N PRO A 367 -17.44 -5.36 37.36
CA PRO A 367 -18.46 -6.22 37.95
C PRO A 367 -17.91 -7.37 38.82
N SER A 368 -16.77 -7.98 38.46
CA SER A 368 -16.15 -9.03 39.28
C SER A 368 -15.36 -8.47 40.47
N LEU A 369 -14.91 -7.21 40.40
CA LEU A 369 -14.26 -6.51 41.50
C LEU A 369 -15.24 -6.10 42.62
N ASP A 370 -16.53 -5.91 42.31
CA ASP A 370 -17.54 -5.49 43.29
C ASP A 370 -18.15 -6.66 44.10
N CYS A 371 -17.84 -7.92 43.79
CA CYS A 371 -18.37 -9.11 44.47
C CYS A 371 -17.92 -9.29 45.94
N ASN A 372 -16.87 -8.59 46.40
CA ASN A 372 -16.36 -8.74 47.77
C ASN A 372 -17.08 -7.79 48.74
N GLY A 373 -18.16 -8.27 49.35
CA GLY A 373 -19.01 -7.52 50.28
C GLY A 373 -18.29 -7.07 51.56
N SER A 374 -17.84 -5.82 51.58
CA SER A 374 -17.41 -5.09 52.78
C SER A 374 -17.79 -3.62 52.65
N ASP A 375 -18.36 -3.03 53.71
CA ASP A 375 -19.01 -1.70 53.65
C ASP A 375 -18.05 -0.53 53.40
N ILE A 376 -16.73 -0.75 53.44
CA ILE A 376 -15.71 0.27 53.18
C ILE A 376 -14.93 -0.12 51.93
N LEU A 377 -15.38 0.37 50.77
CA LEU A 377 -14.67 0.19 49.50
C LEU A 377 -13.28 0.88 49.55
N PRO A 378 -12.18 0.19 49.17
CA PRO A 378 -10.83 0.77 49.11
C PRO A 378 -10.73 2.00 48.18
N LEU A 379 -9.72 2.84 48.39
CA LEU A 379 -9.54 4.09 47.62
C LEU A 379 -9.31 3.80 46.14
N GLU A 380 -8.54 2.76 45.84
CA GLU A 380 -8.24 2.28 44.50
C GLU A 380 -9.53 1.91 43.78
N LYS A 381 -10.37 1.08 44.39
CA LYS A 381 -11.68 0.68 43.84
C LYS A 381 -12.64 1.86 43.68
N LYS A 382 -12.61 2.86 44.57
CA LYS A 382 -13.36 4.12 44.41
C LYS A 382 -12.89 4.89 43.17
N CYS A 383 -11.60 5.16 43.06
CA CYS A 383 -11.02 5.87 41.92
C CYS A 383 -11.26 5.13 40.58
N LEU A 384 -11.19 3.79 40.56
CA LEU A 384 -11.52 2.97 39.39
C LEU A 384 -13.00 3.08 38.99
N ARG A 385 -13.91 3.10 39.98
CA ARG A 385 -15.36 3.26 39.75
C ARG A 385 -15.70 4.66 39.24
N ASP A 386 -15.11 5.70 39.84
CA ASP A 386 -15.31 7.10 39.43
C ASP A 386 -14.71 7.37 38.05
N LEU A 387 -13.54 6.79 37.74
CA LEU A 387 -12.93 6.83 36.40
C LEU A 387 -13.80 6.12 35.36
N LYS A 388 -14.33 4.93 35.68
CA LYS A 388 -15.30 4.23 34.81
C LYS A 388 -16.51 5.12 34.56
N TYR A 389 -17.12 5.68 35.61
CA TYR A 389 -18.30 6.55 35.50
C TYR A 389 -18.01 7.80 34.65
N TYR A 390 -16.85 8.43 34.82
CA TYR A 390 -16.41 9.55 33.97
C TYR A 390 -16.31 9.13 32.50
N LEU A 391 -15.59 8.04 32.18
CA LEU A 391 -15.46 7.55 30.81
C LEU A 391 -16.82 7.10 30.22
N GLU A 392 -17.74 6.65 31.07
CA GLU A 392 -19.08 6.21 30.69
C GLU A 392 -20.06 7.36 30.44
N LYS A 393 -19.98 8.46 31.19
CA LYS A 393 -20.95 9.57 31.16
C LYS A 393 -20.43 10.87 30.54
N ASN A 394 -19.12 11.05 30.39
CA ASN A 394 -18.56 12.20 29.68
C ASN A 394 -19.00 12.19 28.21
N TYR A 395 -19.50 13.33 27.72
CA TYR A 395 -20.08 13.46 26.38
C TYR A 395 -19.10 13.09 25.25
N ASP A 396 -17.84 13.51 25.34
CA ASP A 396 -16.83 13.20 24.34
C ASP A 396 -16.41 11.72 24.38
N CYS A 397 -16.25 11.14 25.57
CA CYS A 397 -15.97 9.71 25.73
C CYS A 397 -17.15 8.83 25.29
N MET A 398 -18.39 9.31 25.42
CA MET A 398 -19.60 8.65 24.90
C MET A 398 -19.67 8.74 23.37
N ARG A 399 -19.46 9.93 22.80
CA ARG A 399 -19.45 10.15 21.35
C ARG A 399 -18.34 9.36 20.65
N LEU A 400 -17.15 9.30 21.24
CA LEU A 400 -16.03 8.48 20.75
C LEU A 400 -16.35 6.99 20.78
N ARG A 401 -16.99 6.48 21.85
CA ARG A 401 -17.42 5.07 21.94
C ARG A 401 -18.46 4.72 20.90
N ALA A 402 -19.53 5.51 20.78
CA ALA A 402 -20.59 5.27 19.79
C ALA A 402 -20.06 5.24 18.34
N SER A 403 -19.01 6.02 18.04
CA SER A 403 -18.34 5.98 16.73
C SER A 403 -17.51 4.72 16.47
N MET A 404 -17.19 3.92 17.50
CA MET A 404 -16.25 2.79 17.45
C MET A 404 -16.89 1.45 17.88
N GLU A 405 -18.11 1.47 18.39
CA GLU A 405 -18.82 0.37 19.07
C GLU A 405 -18.81 -0.93 18.24
N GLY A 406 -19.21 -0.87 16.96
CA GLY A 406 -19.21 -2.02 16.06
C GLY A 406 -17.82 -2.59 15.69
N PHE A 407 -16.75 -1.81 15.82
CA PHE A 407 -15.37 -2.31 15.60
C PHE A 407 -14.80 -2.98 16.85
N LEU A 408 -15.25 -2.56 18.03
CA LEU A 408 -14.76 -3.00 19.32
C LEU A 408 -15.35 -4.32 19.77
N ASP A 409 -16.68 -4.43 19.77
CA ASP A 409 -17.37 -5.61 20.28
C ASP A 409 -17.33 -6.80 19.28
N ALA A 410 -16.97 -6.52 18.02
CA ALA A 410 -16.69 -7.54 17.01
C ALA A 410 -15.24 -8.08 17.07
N PHE A 411 -14.35 -7.53 17.91
CA PHE A 411 -12.97 -8.00 17.98
C PHE A 411 -12.82 -9.20 18.92
N ASP A 412 -12.41 -10.34 18.35
CA ASP A 412 -11.88 -11.48 19.07
C ASP A 412 -10.53 -11.89 18.43
N PRO A 413 -9.43 -11.98 19.20
CA PRO A 413 -8.14 -12.33 18.64
C PRO A 413 -8.07 -13.76 18.07
N MET A 414 -8.88 -14.71 18.57
CA MET A 414 -8.83 -16.11 18.12
C MET A 414 -9.35 -16.25 16.70
N THR A 415 -10.58 -15.81 16.44
CA THR A 415 -11.17 -15.77 15.10
C THR A 415 -10.39 -14.86 14.16
N SER A 416 -9.88 -13.71 14.64
CA SER A 416 -9.12 -12.75 13.82
C SER A 416 -7.73 -13.23 13.37
N ALA A 417 -7.25 -14.38 13.86
CA ALA A 417 -6.03 -15.04 13.39
C ALA A 417 -6.29 -16.19 12.38
N THR A 418 -7.56 -16.56 12.15
CA THR A 418 -7.95 -17.61 11.20
C THR A 418 -7.91 -17.11 9.74
N PRO A 419 -7.83 -18.00 8.73
CA PRO A 419 -7.95 -17.63 7.32
C PRO A 419 -9.21 -16.78 7.03
N THR A 420 -10.36 -17.17 7.60
CA THR A 420 -11.62 -16.40 7.49
C THR A 420 -11.50 -15.01 8.12
N GLY A 421 -11.00 -14.92 9.35
CA GLY A 421 -10.86 -13.63 10.04
C GLY A 421 -9.84 -12.67 9.42
N ILE A 422 -8.99 -13.16 8.51
CA ILE A 422 -7.91 -12.43 7.85
C ILE A 422 -8.25 -12.02 6.41
N PHE A 423 -9.03 -12.84 5.69
CA PHE A 423 -9.40 -12.61 4.29
C PHE A 423 -10.88 -12.25 4.07
N THR A 424 -11.76 -12.39 5.06
CA THR A 424 -13.14 -11.88 4.98
C THR A 424 -13.20 -10.44 5.50
N ALA A 425 -13.55 -9.50 4.63
CA ALA A 425 -13.83 -8.12 5.01
C ALA A 425 -15.09 -8.04 5.90
N ARG A 426 -15.11 -7.08 6.83
CA ARG A 426 -16.20 -6.94 7.85
C ARG A 426 -17.17 -5.79 7.57
N ASP A 427 -16.94 -5.03 6.50
CA ASP A 427 -17.58 -3.74 6.26
C ASP A 427 -17.66 -3.50 4.74
N GLU A 428 -18.85 -3.26 4.19
CA GLU A 428 -19.09 -3.24 2.73
C GLU A 428 -18.62 -1.92 2.11
N GLY A 429 -17.40 -1.86 1.57
CA GLY A 429 -17.02 -0.71 0.73
C GLY A 429 -15.59 -0.59 0.19
N VAL A 430 -14.55 -1.10 0.86
CA VAL A 430 -13.15 -0.87 0.43
C VAL A 430 -12.23 -2.08 0.71
N ASP A 431 -12.39 -3.15 -0.07
CA ASP A 431 -11.64 -4.41 0.09
C ASP A 431 -10.18 -4.32 -0.41
N PHE A 432 -9.38 -3.47 0.22
CA PHE A 432 -7.94 -3.41 -0.03
C PHE A 432 -7.25 -4.65 0.55
N GLU A 433 -6.91 -5.62 -0.30
CA GLU A 433 -6.22 -6.87 0.11
C GLU A 433 -6.99 -7.66 1.20
N CYS A 434 -8.30 -7.41 1.33
CA CYS A 434 -9.16 -7.86 2.43
C CYS A 434 -8.72 -7.43 3.84
N VAL A 435 -8.07 -6.26 3.98
CA VAL A 435 -7.75 -5.67 5.28
C VAL A 435 -8.98 -4.97 5.89
N PRO A 436 -9.46 -5.38 7.08
CA PRO A 436 -10.52 -4.65 7.77
C PRO A 436 -10.08 -3.23 8.16
N THR A 437 -11.01 -2.28 8.24
CA THR A 437 -10.67 -0.90 8.62
C THR A 437 -10.20 -0.84 10.08
N SER A 438 -8.92 -0.56 10.29
CA SER A 438 -8.33 -0.56 11.63
C SER A 438 -8.96 0.49 12.56
N LEU A 439 -9.15 0.12 13.83
CA LEU A 439 -9.71 0.97 14.88
C LEU A 439 -8.96 2.32 15.00
N MET A 440 -7.62 2.30 14.85
CA MET A 440 -6.81 3.51 14.88
C MET A 440 -6.96 4.37 13.63
N GLU A 441 -7.29 3.81 12.45
CA GLU A 441 -7.63 4.61 11.27
C GLU A 441 -9.01 5.29 11.46
N GLN A 442 -10.03 4.55 11.91
CA GLN A 442 -11.35 5.12 12.24
C GLN A 442 -11.26 6.24 13.29
N LEU A 443 -10.54 6.01 14.39
CA LEU A 443 -10.34 7.03 15.44
C LEU A 443 -9.63 8.28 14.91
N ASN A 444 -8.69 8.15 13.98
CA ASN A 444 -8.06 9.33 13.35
C ASN A 444 -8.95 10.02 12.31
N LEU A 445 -9.87 9.31 11.64
CA LEU A 445 -10.88 9.94 10.78
C LEU A 445 -11.83 10.80 11.65
N PHE A 446 -12.48 10.20 12.64
CA PHE A 446 -13.36 10.89 13.60
C PHE A 446 -12.69 12.10 14.27
N LEU A 447 -11.46 11.96 14.78
CA LEU A 447 -10.75 13.07 15.43
C LEU A 447 -10.34 14.19 14.45
N ASN A 448 -10.20 13.91 13.15
CA ASN A 448 -9.98 14.95 12.14
C ASN A 448 -11.30 15.61 11.70
N GLU A 449 -12.39 14.86 11.59
CA GLU A 449 -13.72 15.42 11.31
C GLU A 449 -14.19 16.37 12.41
N VAL A 450 -14.06 15.98 13.68
CA VAL A 450 -14.35 16.84 14.84
C VAL A 450 -13.43 18.07 14.89
N ARG A 451 -12.17 17.93 14.42
CA ARG A 451 -11.23 19.07 14.31
C ARG A 451 -11.63 20.03 13.19
N GLU A 452 -12.07 19.54 12.03
CA GLU A 452 -12.60 20.39 10.96
C GLU A 452 -13.96 20.99 11.33
N GLU A 453 -14.79 20.30 12.11
CA GLU A 453 -16.01 20.85 12.70
C GLU A 453 -15.70 22.02 13.63
N LEU A 454 -14.75 21.85 14.55
CA LEU A 454 -14.33 22.92 15.45
C LEU A 454 -13.73 24.10 14.66
N ARG A 455 -12.94 23.85 13.61
CA ARG A 455 -12.46 24.89 12.69
C ARG A 455 -13.60 25.62 11.98
N ARG A 456 -14.61 24.88 11.50
CA ARG A 456 -15.81 25.44 10.86
C ARG A 456 -16.68 26.23 11.84
N SER A 457 -16.78 25.80 13.10
CA SER A 457 -17.43 26.59 14.16
C SER A 457 -16.63 27.85 14.41
N MET A 458 -15.35 27.76 14.81
CA MET A 458 -14.51 28.92 15.10
C MET A 458 -14.43 29.92 13.94
N ALA A 459 -14.48 29.47 12.68
CA ALA A 459 -14.58 30.37 11.53
C ALA A 459 -15.94 31.10 11.44
N LYS A 460 -17.06 30.40 11.69
CA LYS A 460 -18.38 31.04 11.83
C LYS A 460 -18.42 31.97 13.03
N ASP A 461 -17.89 31.54 14.18
CA ASP A 461 -17.89 32.28 15.43
C ASP A 461 -17.02 33.55 15.31
N VAL A 462 -15.90 33.51 14.58
CA VAL A 462 -15.12 34.72 14.21
C VAL A 462 -15.86 35.60 13.22
N VAL A 463 -16.62 35.05 12.26
CA VAL A 463 -17.47 35.87 11.36
C VAL A 463 -18.62 36.52 12.12
N ILE A 464 -19.24 35.80 13.06
CA ILE A 464 -20.30 36.30 13.94
C ILE A 464 -19.72 37.39 14.85
N ILE A 465 -18.63 37.12 15.58
CA ILE A 465 -17.96 38.10 16.43
C ILE A 465 -17.51 39.32 15.64
N ASN A 466 -17.03 39.17 14.40
CA ASN A 466 -16.71 40.33 13.55
C ASN A 466 -17.97 41.12 13.17
N SER A 467 -19.09 40.46 12.85
CA SER A 467 -20.37 41.14 12.58
C SER A 467 -20.97 41.82 13.83
N GLU A 468 -20.82 41.22 15.01
CA GLU A 468 -21.25 41.77 16.29
C GLU A 468 -20.30 42.86 16.81
N SER A 469 -19.01 42.79 16.46
CA SER A 469 -18.02 43.85 16.74
C SER A 469 -18.28 45.08 15.88
N LEU A 470 -18.56 44.90 14.59
CA LEU A 470 -19.02 45.98 13.72
C LEU A 470 -20.34 46.58 14.26
N ALA A 471 -21.29 45.73 14.67
CA ALA A 471 -22.54 46.18 15.30
C ALA A 471 -22.38 46.78 16.71
N THR A 472 -21.22 46.67 17.38
CA THR A 472 -20.97 47.31 18.68
C THR A 472 -20.06 48.54 18.60
N GLU A 473 -19.18 48.64 17.60
CA GLU A 473 -18.50 49.91 17.30
C GLU A 473 -19.47 50.97 16.76
N GLU A 474 -20.49 50.59 15.98
CA GLU A 474 -21.61 51.49 15.63
C GLU A 474 -22.44 51.92 16.86
N ASN A 475 -22.46 51.14 17.95
CA ASN A 475 -23.22 51.43 19.17
C ASN A 475 -22.40 52.14 20.28
N CYS A 476 -21.13 52.51 20.05
CA CYS A 476 -20.32 53.28 21.00
C CYS A 476 -20.15 54.77 20.61
N LYS A 477 -20.84 55.25 19.58
CA LYS A 477 -20.99 56.69 19.27
C LYS A 477 -22.48 57.09 19.32
N ASP A 478 -22.91 57.48 20.52
CA ASP A 478 -23.98 58.44 20.85
C ASP A 478 -24.70 58.09 22.16
N MET A 479 -23.91 58.07 23.26
CA MET A 479 -24.47 58.13 24.61
C MET A 479 -24.68 59.61 25.01
N ALA A 480 -25.94 60.02 25.06
CA ALA A 480 -26.46 61.38 25.30
C ALA A 480 -26.21 62.40 24.16
N THR A 481 -27.21 63.22 23.76
CA THR A 481 -28.54 63.47 24.37
C THR A 481 -29.71 62.89 23.55
N SER A 482 -30.71 62.36 24.26
CA SER A 482 -31.78 61.47 23.77
C SER A 482 -33.18 62.13 23.84
N PRO A 483 -34.31 61.43 23.54
CA PRO A 483 -34.64 60.61 22.36
C PRO A 483 -36.10 60.80 21.83
N LYS A 484 -36.40 60.34 20.59
CA LYS A 484 -37.42 59.28 20.30
C LYS A 484 -37.81 59.11 18.80
N LYS A 485 -37.81 57.84 18.38
CA LYS A 485 -38.65 57.19 17.33
C LYS A 485 -38.56 57.66 15.86
N SER A 486 -37.84 56.86 15.07
CA SER A 486 -38.18 56.47 13.69
C SER A 486 -37.54 55.10 13.38
N GLY A 487 -37.63 54.59 12.15
CA GLY A 487 -36.95 53.37 11.69
C GLY A 487 -36.71 53.37 10.17
N GLU A 488 -36.08 52.30 9.67
CA GLU A 488 -35.78 51.97 8.24
C GLU A 488 -34.72 52.82 7.50
N GLY A 489 -33.84 52.15 6.70
CA GLY A 489 -33.23 52.75 5.48
C GLY A 489 -31.68 52.80 5.32
N LEU A 490 -31.07 51.75 4.76
CA LEU A 490 -29.66 51.55 4.33
C LEU A 490 -28.91 52.73 3.64
N SER A 491 -27.55 52.81 3.75
CA SER A 491 -26.58 52.38 2.68
C SER A 491 -25.09 52.87 2.75
N CYS A 492 -24.16 51.99 2.29
CA CYS A 492 -22.89 52.21 1.54
C CYS A 492 -21.48 52.59 2.15
N GLU A 493 -20.47 51.82 1.65
CA GLU A 493 -19.04 52.12 1.31
C GLU A 493 -17.86 52.02 2.33
N VAL A 494 -16.60 52.08 1.82
CA VAL A 494 -15.33 51.41 2.31
C VAL A 494 -14.07 52.30 2.07
N PRO A 495 -12.76 51.89 2.17
CA PRO A 495 -11.96 51.00 3.06
C PRO A 495 -10.62 51.65 3.59
N ARG A 496 -9.75 50.95 4.39
CA ARG A 496 -8.25 50.77 4.18
C ARG A 496 -7.37 50.27 5.38
N ASP A 497 -6.40 49.39 5.02
CA ASP A 497 -4.95 49.28 5.40
C ASP A 497 -4.37 48.80 6.77
N LEU A 498 -3.16 48.18 6.66
CA LEU A 498 -2.08 47.87 7.64
C LEU A 498 -2.21 46.64 8.60
N SER A 499 -1.15 45.94 9.08
CA SER A 499 0.21 45.60 8.55
C SER A 499 1.02 44.61 9.47
N LEU A 500 2.14 44.05 8.96
CA LEU A 500 3.32 43.42 9.66
C LEU A 500 3.21 41.99 10.29
N ASP A 501 4.29 41.25 10.65
CA ASP A 501 5.52 40.78 9.92
C ASP A 501 6.29 39.68 10.78
N PHE A 502 7.50 39.24 10.35
CA PHE A 502 8.56 38.39 10.96
C PHE A 502 8.61 36.88 10.57
N GLN A 503 9.53 36.37 9.71
CA GLN A 503 11.00 36.09 9.78
C GLN A 503 11.36 34.68 10.34
N LYS A 504 12.41 33.88 9.98
CA LYS A 504 13.56 33.79 8.97
C LYS A 504 14.09 32.29 9.02
N LYS A 505 15.14 31.69 8.39
CA LYS A 505 16.33 31.90 7.49
C LYS A 505 16.71 30.50 6.84
N ILE A 506 17.35 30.30 5.66
CA ILE A 506 18.82 30.20 5.28
C ILE A 506 19.65 29.12 6.05
N THR A 507 20.48 28.20 5.48
CA THR A 507 20.89 27.82 4.08
C THR A 507 21.67 26.46 3.93
N PHE A 508 21.72 25.93 2.69
CA PHE A 508 22.48 24.84 1.99
C PHE A 508 24.00 24.56 2.24
N SER A 509 24.52 23.36 1.83
CA SER A 509 25.49 23.13 0.68
C SER A 509 26.36 21.81 0.76
N LYS A 510 27.18 21.36 -0.22
CA LYS A 510 27.01 21.00 -1.68
C LYS A 510 28.30 20.33 -2.31
N HIS A 511 28.19 19.66 -3.49
CA HIS A 511 29.26 19.18 -4.46
C HIS A 511 30.11 17.90 -4.09
N GLU A 512 30.57 16.94 -4.96
CA GLU A 512 30.94 16.75 -6.41
C GLU A 512 32.50 16.76 -6.68
N LYS A 513 33.18 16.07 -7.65
CA LYS A 513 32.87 15.11 -8.77
C LYS A 513 34.14 14.47 -9.47
N GLN A 514 33.93 13.40 -10.29
CA GLN A 514 34.50 13.07 -11.67
C GLN A 514 35.83 12.28 -12.01
N HIS A 515 35.71 11.42 -13.06
CA HIS A 515 36.66 10.94 -14.14
C HIS A 515 37.87 9.99 -13.83
N ASN A 516 38.57 9.23 -14.74
CA ASN A 516 38.42 8.51 -16.07
C ASN A 516 39.77 7.69 -16.33
N ASP A 517 40.18 6.89 -17.37
CA ASP A 517 39.71 6.29 -18.67
C ASP A 517 40.71 5.16 -19.16
N GLY A 518 40.44 4.37 -20.25
CA GLY A 518 41.49 3.91 -21.22
C GLY A 518 41.74 2.40 -21.64
N ALA A 519 41.18 1.97 -22.79
CA ALA A 519 41.55 0.94 -23.83
C ALA A 519 42.64 -0.20 -23.74
N SER A 520 42.37 -1.41 -24.35
CA SER A 520 43.02 -1.93 -25.61
C SER A 520 42.80 -3.43 -26.05
N LEU A 521 42.36 -3.62 -27.32
CA LEU A 521 42.68 -4.63 -28.39
C LEU A 521 42.81 -6.19 -28.25
N SER A 522 42.11 -6.86 -29.20
CA SER A 522 42.53 -8.01 -30.06
C SER A 522 42.16 -9.48 -29.71
N GLY A 523 41.51 -10.17 -30.67
CA GLY A 523 41.33 -11.64 -30.70
C GLY A 523 40.09 -12.09 -31.50
N SER A 524 40.23 -12.48 -32.77
CA SER A 524 39.06 -12.76 -33.63
C SER A 524 39.29 -13.87 -34.66
N LYS A 525 38.48 -14.94 -34.64
CA LYS A 525 38.14 -15.71 -35.87
C LYS A 525 36.94 -16.68 -35.86
N GLU A 526 36.26 -16.94 -34.73
CA GLU A 526 35.08 -17.84 -34.72
C GLU A 526 33.73 -17.11 -34.90
N LEU A 527 33.69 -15.79 -34.64
CA LEU A 527 32.50 -14.92 -34.76
C LEU A 527 31.90 -14.79 -36.18
N CYS A 528 32.57 -15.29 -37.22
CA CYS A 528 32.24 -14.95 -38.60
C CYS A 528 30.94 -15.62 -39.13
N ASN A 529 30.45 -16.67 -38.47
CA ASN A 529 29.26 -17.41 -38.94
C ASN A 529 27.97 -17.01 -38.22
N SER A 530 28.01 -16.48 -36.99
CA SER A 530 26.80 -16.01 -36.29
C SER A 530 26.32 -14.64 -36.79
N LEU A 531 27.22 -13.82 -37.30
CA LEU A 531 26.90 -12.49 -37.84
C LEU A 531 25.88 -12.54 -39.00
N ALA A 532 25.96 -13.53 -39.88
CA ALA A 532 25.10 -13.64 -41.06
C ALA A 532 23.64 -13.98 -40.76
N GLU A 533 23.35 -14.57 -39.59
CA GLU A 533 21.97 -14.80 -39.12
C GLU A 533 21.50 -13.61 -38.27
N MET A 534 22.37 -13.05 -37.41
CA MET A 534 22.10 -11.82 -36.66
C MET A 534 21.76 -10.63 -37.56
N GLU A 535 22.52 -10.38 -38.63
CA GLU A 535 22.23 -9.31 -39.61
C GLU A 535 20.83 -9.45 -40.23
N LYS A 536 20.32 -10.68 -40.34
CA LYS A 536 19.01 -10.99 -40.92
C LYS A 536 17.86 -10.70 -39.95
N GLU A 537 18.06 -10.99 -38.66
CA GLU A 537 17.12 -10.60 -37.62
C GLU A 537 17.18 -9.09 -37.36
N ASP A 538 18.36 -8.47 -37.33
CA ASP A 538 18.52 -7.02 -37.20
C ASP A 538 17.91 -6.26 -38.39
N LEU A 539 17.95 -6.79 -39.61
CA LEU A 539 17.24 -6.18 -40.75
C LEU A 539 15.73 -6.17 -40.54
N LEU A 540 15.12 -7.30 -40.15
CA LEU A 540 13.69 -7.40 -39.86
C LEU A 540 13.28 -6.55 -38.63
N LEU A 541 14.14 -6.49 -37.61
CA LEU A 541 13.95 -5.65 -36.44
C LEU A 541 14.03 -4.16 -36.82
N ASN A 542 14.97 -3.77 -37.69
CA ASN A 542 15.07 -2.41 -38.20
C ASN A 542 13.89 -2.04 -39.11
N GLU A 543 13.37 -2.93 -39.95
CA GLU A 543 12.15 -2.68 -40.72
C GLU A 543 10.93 -2.49 -39.80
N MET A 544 10.78 -3.33 -38.76
CA MET A 544 9.74 -3.14 -37.73
C MET A 544 9.92 -1.84 -36.95
N VAL A 545 11.14 -1.50 -36.54
CA VAL A 545 11.45 -0.26 -35.82
C VAL A 545 11.24 0.97 -36.71
N GLN A 546 11.61 0.94 -37.99
CA GLN A 546 11.35 2.04 -38.93
C GLN A 546 9.86 2.18 -39.24
N SER A 547 9.12 1.08 -39.41
CA SER A 547 7.65 1.11 -39.55
C SER A 547 6.96 1.70 -38.32
N ARG A 548 7.41 1.30 -37.12
CA ARG A 548 6.92 1.83 -35.84
C ARG A 548 7.30 3.30 -35.64
N ASN A 549 8.51 3.70 -36.03
CA ASN A 549 8.98 5.09 -36.02
C ASN A 549 8.20 5.96 -37.01
N LEU A 550 7.95 5.50 -38.25
CA LEU A 550 7.11 6.19 -39.23
C LEU A 550 5.66 6.36 -38.72
N THR A 551 5.16 5.39 -37.96
CA THR A 551 3.85 5.49 -37.28
C THR A 551 3.90 6.48 -36.12
N MET A 552 4.98 6.51 -35.33
CA MET A 552 5.23 7.50 -34.28
C MET A 552 5.38 8.93 -34.83
N GLU A 553 6.10 9.14 -35.93
CA GLU A 553 6.21 10.44 -36.61
C GLU A 553 4.83 10.91 -37.12
N LYS A 554 4.03 10.01 -37.72
CA LYS A 554 2.64 10.31 -38.08
C LYS A 554 1.77 10.65 -36.86
N MET A 555 1.99 10.03 -35.70
CA MET A 555 1.29 10.37 -34.45
C MET A 555 1.76 11.71 -33.84
N LYS A 556 3.03 12.09 -34.02
CA LYS A 556 3.55 13.43 -33.63
C LYS A 556 2.94 14.56 -34.45
N ALA A 557 2.51 14.30 -35.68
CA ALA A 557 2.07 15.32 -36.65
C ALA A 557 0.72 16.01 -36.32
N SER A 558 -0.02 15.57 -35.30
CA SER A 558 -1.29 16.19 -34.87
C SER A 558 -1.22 16.56 -33.38
N ARG A 559 -0.48 17.65 -33.10
CA ARG A 559 -0.38 18.33 -31.80
C ARG A 559 -1.05 19.70 -31.86
N GLN A 560 -1.49 20.22 -30.71
CA GLN A 560 -2.01 21.57 -30.59
C GLN A 560 -0.87 22.59 -30.58
N ASP A 561 -1.10 23.79 -31.13
CA ASP A 561 -0.16 24.94 -31.18
C ASP A 561 0.07 25.62 -29.80
N LEU A 562 0.10 24.82 -28.73
CA LEU A 562 0.36 25.21 -27.34
C LEU A 562 1.78 24.79 -26.94
N ILE A 563 2.57 25.71 -26.39
CA ILE A 563 3.83 25.42 -25.69
C ILE A 563 3.66 25.81 -24.22
N LEU A 564 3.96 24.91 -23.30
CA LEU A 564 4.02 25.23 -21.87
C LEU A 564 5.47 25.52 -21.46
N VAL A 565 5.73 26.62 -20.75
CA VAL A 565 7.06 27.01 -20.29
C VAL A 565 7.12 26.89 -18.77
N ALA A 566 7.80 25.84 -18.32
CA ALA A 566 8.04 25.50 -16.92
C ALA A 566 9.50 25.70 -16.49
N SER A 567 10.31 26.42 -17.29
CA SER A 567 11.72 26.73 -16.99
C SER A 567 11.97 27.51 -15.70
N LEU A 568 10.93 28.03 -15.04
CA LEU A 568 11.00 28.66 -13.73
C LEU A 568 10.77 27.67 -12.57
N LEU A 569 10.43 26.41 -12.83
CA LEU A 569 10.10 25.43 -11.79
C LEU A 569 11.32 24.59 -11.39
N ASP A 570 11.61 24.55 -10.10
CA ASP A 570 12.72 23.76 -9.54
C ASP A 570 12.26 22.39 -8.99
N ARG A 571 10.94 22.12 -8.98
CA ARG A 571 10.35 20.90 -8.39
C ARG A 571 10.09 19.81 -9.43
N ILE A 572 10.91 18.76 -9.39
CA ILE A 572 10.77 17.56 -10.25
C ILE A 572 9.34 16.99 -10.30
N PRO A 573 8.57 16.84 -9.20
CA PRO A 573 7.18 16.36 -9.26
C PRO A 573 6.25 17.27 -10.06
N ASN A 574 6.44 18.59 -9.99
CA ASN A 574 5.62 19.54 -10.73
C ASN A 574 5.96 19.49 -12.22
N LEU A 575 7.26 19.46 -12.56
CA LEU A 575 7.75 19.28 -13.94
C LEU A 575 7.25 17.97 -14.57
N ALA A 576 7.27 16.85 -13.84
CA ALA A 576 6.84 15.55 -14.31
C ALA A 576 5.30 15.45 -14.47
N GLY A 577 4.55 16.04 -13.53
CA GLY A 577 3.10 16.19 -13.65
C GLY A 577 2.72 16.99 -14.89
N LEU A 578 3.40 18.11 -15.12
CA LEU A 578 3.21 18.93 -16.33
C LEU A 578 3.60 18.19 -17.61
N ALA A 579 4.66 17.39 -17.62
CA ALA A 579 5.02 16.56 -18.78
C ALA A 579 3.88 15.60 -19.16
N ARG A 580 3.26 14.94 -18.17
CA ARG A 580 2.09 14.09 -18.36
C ARG A 580 0.85 14.86 -18.83
N THR A 581 0.58 16.04 -18.26
CA THR A 581 -0.50 16.93 -18.71
C THR A 581 -0.31 17.38 -20.17
N CYS A 582 0.89 17.81 -20.55
CA CYS A 582 1.21 18.26 -21.90
C CYS A 582 1.16 17.13 -22.93
N GLU A 583 1.47 15.90 -22.53
CA GLU A 583 1.28 14.71 -23.37
C GLU A 583 -0.20 14.44 -23.61
N VAL A 584 -1.00 14.27 -22.55
CA VAL A 584 -2.43 13.94 -22.60
C VAL A 584 -3.24 14.95 -23.41
N PHE A 585 -2.95 16.24 -23.26
CA PHE A 585 -3.59 17.31 -24.04
C PHE A 585 -2.89 17.62 -25.37
N LYS A 586 -1.94 16.78 -25.81
CA LYS A 586 -1.21 16.91 -27.07
C LYS A 586 -0.59 18.29 -27.34
N ALA A 587 -0.03 18.94 -26.32
CA ALA A 587 0.72 20.18 -26.49
C ALA A 587 1.91 19.98 -27.45
N SER A 588 2.31 21.02 -28.18
CA SER A 588 3.46 20.97 -29.10
C SER A 588 4.80 20.78 -28.38
N GLY A 589 4.91 21.22 -27.11
CA GLY A 589 6.06 20.91 -26.26
C GLY A 589 5.97 21.49 -24.85
N LEU A 590 6.86 21.01 -23.99
CA LEU A 590 7.11 21.51 -22.62
C LEU A 590 8.55 22.01 -22.53
N ALA A 591 8.73 23.31 -22.28
CA ALA A 591 10.04 23.92 -22.08
C ALA A 591 10.44 23.89 -20.59
N VAL A 592 11.69 23.47 -20.33
CA VAL A 592 12.25 23.26 -18.99
C VAL A 592 13.69 23.80 -18.89
N ALA A 593 14.19 24.04 -17.67
CA ALA A 593 15.49 24.68 -17.47
C ALA A 593 16.71 23.81 -17.83
N ASP A 594 16.60 22.49 -17.66
CA ASP A 594 17.60 21.47 -18.01
C ASP A 594 16.83 20.21 -18.46
N ALA A 595 17.07 19.70 -19.67
CA ALA A 595 16.38 18.52 -20.17
C ALA A 595 16.83 17.21 -19.48
N LYS A 596 17.95 17.21 -18.74
CA LYS A 596 18.45 16.03 -18.02
C LYS A 596 17.50 15.54 -16.92
N ILE A 597 16.53 16.35 -16.49
CA ILE A 597 15.45 15.92 -15.58
C ILE A 597 14.66 14.72 -16.12
N VAL A 598 14.63 14.53 -17.44
CA VAL A 598 14.00 13.39 -18.13
C VAL A 598 14.64 12.05 -17.72
N ASN A 599 15.89 12.07 -17.25
CA ASN A 599 16.62 10.90 -16.77
C ASN A 599 16.50 10.69 -15.24
N ASP A 600 15.81 11.58 -14.53
CA ASP A 600 15.61 11.44 -13.08
C ASP A 600 14.53 10.39 -12.75
N LYS A 601 14.81 9.58 -11.73
CA LYS A 601 13.92 8.46 -11.33
C LYS A 601 12.60 8.94 -10.73
N GLN A 602 12.58 10.08 -10.03
CA GLN A 602 11.35 10.68 -9.52
C GLN A 602 10.54 11.36 -10.63
N PHE A 603 11.20 11.89 -11.66
CA PHE A 603 10.54 12.40 -12.86
C PHE A 603 9.80 11.28 -13.60
N GLN A 604 10.53 10.23 -14.01
CA GLN A 604 9.99 9.09 -14.78
C GLN A 604 8.84 8.36 -14.07
N LEU A 605 8.91 8.26 -12.74
CA LEU A 605 7.85 7.66 -11.91
C LEU A 605 6.53 8.44 -11.93
N ILE A 606 6.57 9.74 -12.20
CA ILE A 606 5.41 10.64 -12.16
C ILE A 606 4.89 10.98 -13.58
N SER A 607 5.79 11.09 -14.55
CA SER A 607 5.44 11.30 -15.97
C SER A 607 4.79 10.07 -16.60
N VAL A 608 5.10 8.85 -16.12
CA VAL A 608 4.56 7.57 -16.63
C VAL A 608 4.80 7.41 -18.13
N THR A 609 6.06 7.54 -18.55
CA THR A 609 6.55 7.50 -19.94
C THR A 609 6.17 8.67 -20.85
N ALA A 610 5.35 9.63 -20.39
CA ALA A 610 4.94 10.80 -21.17
C ALA A 610 6.11 11.57 -21.80
N GLU A 611 7.28 11.57 -21.13
CA GLU A 611 8.51 12.23 -21.55
C GLU A 611 9.13 11.67 -22.85
N LYS A 612 8.69 10.50 -23.30
CA LYS A 612 9.07 9.90 -24.59
C LYS A 612 8.19 10.35 -25.75
N TRP A 613 7.05 10.98 -25.45
CA TRP A 613 5.99 11.31 -26.40
C TRP A 613 5.79 12.81 -26.58
N VAL A 614 5.84 13.59 -25.49
CA VAL A 614 5.81 15.07 -25.54
C VAL A 614 7.21 15.63 -25.81
N PRO A 615 7.38 16.58 -26.75
CA PRO A 615 8.68 17.23 -26.96
C PRO A 615 9.11 18.05 -25.73
N ILE A 616 10.19 17.63 -25.09
CA ILE A 616 10.87 18.41 -24.03
C ILE A 616 11.87 19.36 -24.68
N ILE A 617 11.79 20.65 -24.35
CA ILE A 617 12.61 21.71 -24.93
C ILE A 617 13.52 22.28 -23.83
N GLU A 618 14.84 22.21 -23.97
CA GLU A 618 15.74 22.87 -23.02
C GLU A 618 15.76 24.38 -23.27
N VAL A 619 15.26 25.15 -22.30
CA VAL A 619 15.25 26.60 -22.28
C VAL A 619 15.72 27.06 -20.89
N PRO A 620 17.04 27.25 -20.70
CA PRO A 620 17.58 27.77 -19.45
C PRO A 620 17.02 29.17 -19.13
N VAL A 621 16.88 29.51 -17.85
CA VAL A 621 16.27 30.78 -17.38
C VAL A 621 16.92 32.01 -18.02
N SER A 622 18.25 32.01 -18.18
CA SER A 622 19.02 33.06 -18.87
C SER A 622 18.63 33.25 -20.34
N CYS A 623 18.27 32.17 -21.03
CA CYS A 623 17.89 32.15 -22.45
C CYS A 623 16.39 32.39 -22.67
N MET A 624 15.57 32.29 -21.62
CA MET A 624 14.10 32.31 -21.72
C MET A 624 13.57 33.58 -22.41
N LYS A 625 14.15 34.76 -22.14
CA LYS A 625 13.78 36.01 -22.84
C LYS A 625 13.95 35.95 -24.35
N VAL A 626 15.01 35.27 -24.82
CA VAL A 626 15.30 35.12 -26.25
C VAL A 626 14.31 34.13 -26.86
N PHE A 627 14.07 32.99 -26.19
CA PHE A 627 13.08 32.01 -26.61
C PHE A 627 11.66 32.62 -26.77
N LEU A 628 11.19 33.38 -25.77
CA LEU A 628 9.86 34.01 -25.82
C LEU A 628 9.77 35.06 -26.94
N LYS A 629 10.81 35.87 -27.15
CA LYS A 629 10.85 36.84 -28.27
C LYS A 629 10.84 36.16 -29.63
N ASN A 630 11.57 35.05 -29.79
CA ASN A 630 11.58 34.28 -31.03
C ASN A 630 10.20 33.65 -31.29
N LYS A 631 9.55 33.06 -30.27
CA LYS A 631 8.18 32.52 -30.43
C LYS A 631 7.15 33.60 -30.76
N LYS A 632 7.32 34.82 -30.25
CA LYS A 632 6.50 35.98 -30.63
C LYS A 632 6.66 36.35 -32.12
N GLN A 633 7.88 36.23 -32.67
CA GLN A 633 8.15 36.39 -34.11
C GLN A 633 7.59 35.24 -34.96
N GLU A 634 7.53 34.01 -34.42
CA GLU A 634 6.83 32.86 -35.03
C GLU A 634 5.29 32.96 -34.99
N GLY A 635 4.75 34.07 -34.45
CA GLY A 635 3.32 34.35 -34.37
C GLY A 635 2.59 33.67 -33.21
N PHE A 636 3.27 33.33 -32.12
CA PHE A 636 2.62 32.92 -30.88
C PHE A 636 2.33 34.11 -29.96
N SER A 637 1.16 34.10 -29.33
CA SER A 637 0.87 34.97 -28.19
C SER A 637 1.58 34.44 -26.94
N ILE A 638 2.26 35.32 -26.21
CA ILE A 638 3.06 34.95 -25.04
C ILE A 638 2.29 35.32 -23.76
N LEU A 639 1.75 34.32 -23.07
CA LEU A 639 0.80 34.50 -21.97
C LEU A 639 1.44 34.04 -20.66
N GLY A 640 1.29 34.80 -19.58
CA GLY A 640 1.68 34.36 -18.24
C GLY A 640 0.49 33.78 -17.48
N LEU A 641 0.64 32.64 -16.82
CA LEU A 641 -0.31 32.19 -15.81
C LEU A 641 0.15 32.71 -14.45
N GLU A 642 -0.36 33.88 -14.07
CA GLU A 642 0.12 34.64 -12.91
C GLU A 642 -0.95 35.60 -12.37
N GLN A 643 -0.98 35.79 -11.05
CA GLN A 643 -1.87 36.74 -10.38
C GLN A 643 -1.20 38.12 -10.29
N THR A 644 -1.81 39.12 -10.91
CA THR A 644 -1.29 40.48 -11.06
C THR A 644 -2.43 41.51 -10.96
N ALA A 645 -2.12 42.80 -10.85
CA ALA A 645 -3.15 43.84 -10.84
C ALA A 645 -3.94 43.97 -12.17
N ASN A 646 -3.43 43.37 -13.26
CA ASN A 646 -3.97 43.48 -14.62
C ASN A 646 -4.21 42.10 -15.28
N SER A 647 -4.31 41.01 -14.51
CA SER A 647 -4.59 39.69 -15.08
C SER A 647 -6.05 39.54 -15.46
N VAL A 648 -6.32 38.76 -16.52
CA VAL A 648 -7.67 38.42 -16.95
C VAL A 648 -8.09 37.10 -16.30
N PRO A 649 -9.31 36.98 -15.73
CA PRO A 649 -9.85 35.71 -15.27
C PRO A 649 -9.86 34.64 -16.37
N LEU A 650 -9.36 33.44 -16.07
CA LEU A 650 -9.21 32.33 -17.02
C LEU A 650 -10.53 31.93 -17.71
N ASP A 651 -11.65 32.02 -17.00
CA ASP A 651 -13.02 31.77 -17.49
C ASP A 651 -13.51 32.82 -18.50
N GLN A 652 -12.88 33.99 -18.51
CA GLN A 652 -13.20 35.13 -19.37
C GLN A 652 -12.15 35.37 -20.46
N TYR A 653 -11.02 34.64 -20.44
CA TYR A 653 -9.94 34.77 -21.40
C TYR A 653 -10.13 33.88 -22.63
N ALA A 654 -10.19 34.49 -23.82
CA ALA A 654 -10.25 33.78 -25.10
C ALA A 654 -8.83 33.44 -25.61
N PHE A 655 -8.47 32.16 -25.60
CA PHE A 655 -7.13 31.69 -25.98
C PHE A 655 -6.85 31.80 -27.50
N PRO A 656 -5.78 32.51 -27.90
CA PRO A 656 -5.27 32.45 -29.27
C PRO A 656 -4.77 31.04 -29.62
N LYS A 657 -5.06 30.58 -30.84
CA LYS A 657 -4.65 29.23 -31.30
C LYS A 657 -3.16 28.96 -31.14
N LYS A 658 -2.28 29.92 -31.44
CA LYS A 658 -0.84 29.82 -31.14
C LYS A 658 -0.55 30.46 -29.77
N THR A 659 -0.38 29.65 -28.74
CA THR A 659 -0.13 30.13 -27.37
C THR A 659 1.18 29.56 -26.81
N VAL A 660 2.02 30.44 -26.24
CA VAL A 660 3.06 30.05 -25.27
C VAL A 660 2.57 30.46 -23.89
N LEU A 661 2.36 29.49 -22.99
CA LEU A 661 1.92 29.74 -21.62
C LEU A 661 3.12 29.61 -20.66
N VAL A 662 3.46 30.68 -19.94
CA VAL A 662 4.58 30.76 -18.99
C VAL A 662 4.05 30.58 -17.57
N LEU A 663 4.66 29.66 -16.81
CA LEU A 663 4.33 29.41 -15.41
C LEU A 663 5.33 30.08 -14.48
N GLY A 664 4.85 30.79 -13.45
CA GLY A 664 5.68 31.43 -12.43
C GLY A 664 6.34 30.46 -11.45
N ARG A 665 7.34 30.95 -10.71
CA ARG A 665 7.93 30.25 -9.55
C ARG A 665 6.87 30.11 -8.45
N GLU A 666 6.87 29.00 -7.74
CA GLU A 666 5.88 28.64 -6.69
C GLU A 666 5.83 29.58 -5.46
N LYS A 667 6.63 30.64 -5.44
CA LYS A 667 6.74 31.65 -4.38
C LYS A 667 7.00 33.06 -4.89
N GLU A 668 7.76 33.19 -5.97
CA GLU A 668 8.24 34.46 -6.52
C GLU A 668 7.50 34.85 -7.81
N GLY A 669 6.63 33.98 -8.32
CA GLY A 669 5.88 34.20 -9.55
C GLY A 669 6.73 34.26 -10.81
N ILE A 670 6.18 34.85 -11.87
CA ILE A 670 6.91 35.20 -13.09
C ILE A 670 7.78 36.45 -12.79
N PRO A 671 9.10 36.41 -13.03
CA PRO A 671 9.96 37.58 -12.84
C PRO A 671 9.52 38.79 -13.67
N VAL A 672 9.61 39.99 -13.09
CA VAL A 672 9.11 41.26 -13.68
C VAL A 672 9.68 41.54 -15.07
N ASP A 673 10.95 41.17 -15.28
CA ASP A 673 11.67 41.30 -16.55
C ASP A 673 11.25 40.28 -17.63
N ILE A 674 10.41 39.31 -17.27
CA ILE A 674 9.65 38.42 -18.16
C ILE A 674 8.22 38.94 -18.33
N ILE A 675 7.57 39.45 -17.26
CA ILE A 675 6.23 40.05 -17.33
C ILE A 675 6.16 41.13 -18.41
N HIS A 676 7.18 41.99 -18.53
CA HIS A 676 7.28 43.02 -19.57
C HIS A 676 7.39 42.51 -21.03
N ILE A 677 7.44 41.18 -21.27
CA ILE A 677 7.49 40.57 -22.61
C ILE A 677 6.15 39.91 -22.99
N LEU A 678 5.32 39.60 -21.98
CA LEU A 678 4.01 38.96 -22.15
C LEU A 678 3.03 39.86 -22.91
N ASP A 679 2.09 39.24 -23.62
CA ASP A 679 0.92 39.88 -24.24
C ASP A 679 -0.24 40.03 -23.25
N ALA A 680 -0.37 39.10 -22.30
CA ALA A 680 -1.31 39.18 -21.19
C ALA A 680 -0.86 38.31 -20.01
N CYS A 681 -1.34 38.63 -18.80
CA CYS A 681 -1.38 37.71 -17.67
C CYS A 681 -2.81 37.15 -17.54
N ILE A 682 -2.91 35.87 -17.18
CA ILE A 682 -4.15 35.15 -16.94
C ILE A 682 -4.10 34.62 -15.51
N GLU A 683 -5.18 34.78 -14.76
CA GLU A 683 -5.30 34.24 -13.41
C GLU A 683 -6.43 33.21 -13.31
N ILE A 684 -6.28 32.26 -12.39
CA ILE A 684 -7.36 31.34 -12.02
C ILE A 684 -8.11 31.98 -10.85
N PRO A 685 -9.42 32.29 -10.99
CA PRO A 685 -10.22 32.81 -9.89
C PRO A 685 -10.22 31.86 -8.69
N GLN A 686 -9.99 32.40 -7.50
CA GLN A 686 -9.90 31.63 -6.25
C GLN A 686 -10.92 32.17 -5.25
N LEU A 687 -11.75 31.27 -4.72
CA LEU A 687 -12.81 31.57 -3.76
C LEU A 687 -12.44 31.19 -2.31
N GLY A 688 -11.22 30.70 -2.09
CA GLY A 688 -10.75 30.16 -0.81
C GLY A 688 -9.70 31.03 -0.13
N VAL A 689 -9.39 30.70 1.13
CA VAL A 689 -8.42 31.44 1.97
C VAL A 689 -6.95 31.10 1.65
N VAL A 690 -6.71 30.04 0.87
CA VAL A 690 -5.36 29.65 0.41
C VAL A 690 -4.93 30.59 -0.72
N ARG A 691 -3.72 31.16 -0.61
CA ARG A 691 -3.24 32.24 -1.48
C ARG A 691 -3.01 31.85 -2.95
N SER A 692 -2.73 30.59 -3.24
CA SER A 692 -2.40 30.11 -4.59
C SER A 692 -2.56 28.60 -4.72
N LEU A 693 -2.94 28.13 -5.91
CA LEU A 693 -2.88 26.71 -6.30
C LEU A 693 -1.44 26.22 -6.50
N ASN A 694 -1.22 24.90 -6.45
CA ASN A 694 0.05 24.30 -6.85
C ASN A 694 0.23 24.47 -8.37
N VAL A 695 1.38 24.99 -8.80
CA VAL A 695 1.68 25.38 -10.17
C VAL A 695 1.44 24.28 -11.23
N HIS A 696 1.60 23.00 -10.91
CA HIS A 696 1.27 21.93 -11.89
C HIS A 696 -0.25 21.76 -12.07
N VAL A 697 -1.03 22.01 -11.01
CA VAL A 697 -2.50 22.03 -11.06
C VAL A 697 -2.97 23.28 -11.81
N SER A 698 -2.37 24.45 -11.53
CA SER A 698 -2.65 25.69 -12.26
C SER A 698 -2.40 25.51 -13.76
N GLY A 699 -1.23 24.97 -14.13
CA GLY A 699 -0.89 24.65 -15.51
C GLY A 699 -1.87 23.65 -16.14
N ALA A 700 -2.29 22.61 -15.41
CA ALA A 700 -3.27 21.64 -15.92
C ALA A 700 -4.66 22.25 -16.17
N ILE A 701 -5.14 23.15 -15.30
CA ILE A 701 -6.42 23.85 -15.48
C ILE A 701 -6.35 24.76 -16.72
N ALA A 702 -5.27 25.53 -16.89
CA ALA A 702 -5.10 26.42 -18.05
C ALA A 702 -4.91 25.66 -19.38
N VAL A 703 -4.16 24.55 -19.38
CA VAL A 703 -3.99 23.67 -20.56
C VAL A 703 -5.31 22.99 -20.94
N TRP A 704 -6.13 22.59 -19.95
CA TRP A 704 -7.47 22.05 -20.19
C TRP A 704 -8.41 23.11 -20.78
N GLU A 705 -8.43 24.33 -20.22
CA GLU A 705 -9.31 25.40 -20.70
C GLU A 705 -8.96 25.85 -22.12
N TYR A 706 -7.67 26.05 -22.42
CA TYR A 706 -7.18 26.22 -23.80
C TYR A 706 -7.70 25.10 -24.71
N THR A 707 -7.58 23.84 -24.29
CA THR A 707 -8.01 22.68 -25.10
C THR A 707 -9.52 22.63 -25.29
N ARG A 708 -10.29 23.04 -24.27
CA ARG A 708 -11.76 23.15 -24.32
C ARG A 708 -12.17 24.15 -25.39
N GLN A 709 -11.57 25.35 -25.39
CA GLN A 709 -11.85 26.38 -26.38
C GLN A 709 -11.43 25.96 -27.80
N GLN A 710 -10.23 25.39 -27.97
CA GLN A 710 -9.74 24.95 -29.28
C GLN A 710 -10.56 23.81 -29.89
N ARG A 711 -11.11 22.90 -29.08
CA ARG A 711 -12.06 21.87 -29.56
C ARG A 711 -13.38 22.47 -30.06
N TRP A 712 -13.90 23.48 -29.36
CA TRP A 712 -15.13 24.19 -29.76
C TRP A 712 -14.96 25.07 -31.01
N GLN A 713 -13.72 25.44 -31.37
CA GLN A 713 -13.39 26.15 -32.61
C GLN A 713 -13.11 25.20 -33.80
N GLN A 714 -13.17 23.89 -33.60
CA GLN A 714 -12.94 22.84 -34.61
C GLN A 714 -14.20 21.98 -34.86
N SER A 715 -15.33 22.34 -34.24
CA SER A 715 -16.64 21.67 -34.35
C SER A 715 -17.65 22.60 -35.01
#